data_AF-A0A942Z3C9-F1
#
_entry.id   AF-A0A942Z3C9-F1
#
_cell.length_a   1.000
_cell.length_b   1.000
_cell.length_c   1.000
_cell.angle_alpha   90.00
_cell.angle_beta   90.00
_cell.angle_gamma   90.00
#
_symmetry.space_group_name_H-M   'P 1'
#
loop_
_entity.id
_entity.type
_entity.pdbx_description
1 polymer ?
#
loop_
_entity_poly.entity_id
_entity_poly.type
_entity_poly.pdbx_seq_one_letter_code
_entity_poly.pdbx_strand_id
1 'polypeptide(L)'
;MIPEKIELTTIKEKGVESIVDWFEQHKQWFYTLGCSYLRNQQQVEEAFFQSIIKIDKELQSFNRETSLKMWIMSIFLQICRKLSDDKMFKKDKLNKVLFHSLGQLKNDEKEAVVLTYIIGFSLEEAAHLLQVSVEKLKELLFTGVQLLRKEVEYGSTFNGCKEYHKNYIDYFERTLERSKKIDFEMHIYHCQNCREDLGTFQDVILNLTERMEDFHVPSHFMDNVKHRLAENEKHRQQKNKKRRRIALIFASIFALLTSIGVFTGVFTSFYYTWTEEDEQLRAFLQHGLGKRLNLEAENNGIKIKIKSVIADDVQTLVFYEVEDTVKKSQYMIDYDEGISVVKEYQKMDLVAYPRYYPPDLKSEPNNIDKNVYQGKISLRPLLNDKDTIKLKISKLQKLIRDSSEQNRDYKNIEYETGEWNFDIPVNKQPSKEYTLDVKTEIEGFPVRLDKLTIAPTTTILHSAFKYELPGKRIQTLNFDNLKVNDKIVKADMYGSNVVFENNDWISLQTHIDPLFGEKPKEVNIQFQSVYLMIEDKKSIDLDASKAYPQTFEYAGSTISIDKVEVGQPTKIVISDHEIKNRAYESIQFDIVGEEGEEVNSFGINSEGVLVDKNWIEYDVDKNPFIYEEIEQPRYFFTVENIQLQSSNPGKKVVPKKLEIYEYSTTKYLDDVVTILLK
;
A
#
# COMPACT_ATOMS: atom_id res chain seq x y z
N MET A 1 -17.21 37.49 -54.57
CA MET A 1 -17.62 36.19 -54.00
C MET A 1 -16.37 35.55 -53.40
N ILE A 2 -16.16 35.69 -52.09
CA ILE A 2 -15.05 35.03 -51.39
C ILE A 2 -15.51 33.59 -51.11
N PRO A 3 -14.66 32.55 -51.34
CA PRO A 3 -15.05 31.18 -51.07
C PRO A 3 -15.36 30.96 -49.58
N GLU A 4 -16.50 30.34 -49.27
CA GLU A 4 -17.01 30.01 -47.92
C GLU A 4 -15.97 29.29 -47.03
N LYS A 5 -15.04 28.56 -47.67
CA LYS A 5 -13.91 27.88 -47.01
C LYS A 5 -12.92 28.86 -46.34
N ILE A 6 -12.75 30.07 -46.89
CA ILE A 6 -11.82 31.10 -46.40
C ILE A 6 -12.41 31.84 -45.18
N GLU A 7 -13.72 32.07 -45.16
CA GLU A 7 -14.40 32.70 -44.01
C GLU A 7 -14.37 31.81 -42.76
N LEU A 8 -14.60 30.50 -42.91
CA LEU A 8 -14.58 29.56 -41.79
C LEU A 8 -13.17 29.40 -41.17
N THR A 9 -12.11 29.39 -42.00
CA THR A 9 -10.72 29.36 -41.50
C THR A 9 -10.38 30.66 -40.76
N THR A 10 -10.83 31.81 -41.27
CA THR A 10 -10.56 33.11 -40.65
C THR A 10 -11.24 33.25 -39.27
N ILE A 11 -12.49 32.77 -39.15
CA ILE A 11 -13.24 32.80 -37.88
C ILE A 11 -12.66 31.83 -36.84
N LYS A 12 -12.08 30.70 -37.25
CA LYS A 12 -11.42 29.74 -36.35
C LYS A 12 -10.07 30.24 -35.81
N GLU A 13 -9.31 31.00 -36.58
CA GLU A 13 -7.95 31.43 -36.20
C GLU A 13 -7.93 32.67 -35.30
N LYS A 14 -8.92 33.57 -35.42
CA LYS A 14 -8.96 34.87 -34.72
C LYS A 14 -9.99 34.95 -33.57
N GLY A 15 -10.68 33.85 -33.26
CA GLY A 15 -11.57 33.74 -32.10
C GLY A 15 -12.78 34.69 -32.14
N VAL A 16 -13.20 35.18 -30.96
CA VAL A 16 -14.41 36.01 -30.77
C VAL A 16 -14.42 37.26 -31.66
N GLU A 17 -13.26 37.87 -31.91
CA GLU A 17 -13.13 39.11 -32.70
C GLU A 17 -13.61 38.91 -34.15
N SER A 18 -13.28 37.79 -34.77
CA SER A 18 -13.76 37.48 -36.13
C SER A 18 -15.23 37.08 -36.19
N ILE A 19 -15.81 36.56 -35.10
CA ILE A 19 -17.26 36.36 -35.00
C ILE A 19 -17.97 37.72 -34.94
N VAL A 20 -17.43 38.66 -34.16
CA VAL A 20 -17.96 40.03 -34.06
C VAL A 20 -17.91 40.74 -35.42
N ASP A 21 -16.78 40.67 -36.12
CA ASP A 21 -16.64 41.28 -37.45
C ASP A 21 -17.62 40.68 -38.46
N TRP A 22 -17.88 39.38 -38.38
CA TRP A 22 -18.85 38.71 -39.23
C TRP A 22 -20.28 39.19 -38.97
N PHE A 23 -20.66 39.37 -37.68
CA PHE A 23 -21.94 39.98 -37.31
C PHE A 23 -22.02 41.45 -37.73
N GLU A 24 -20.92 42.21 -37.69
CA GLU A 24 -20.87 43.60 -38.14
C GLU A 24 -21.15 43.72 -39.64
N GLN A 25 -20.54 42.84 -40.45
CA GLN A 25 -20.75 42.81 -41.91
C GLN A 25 -22.18 42.45 -42.30
N HIS A 26 -22.85 41.63 -41.50
CA HIS A 26 -24.21 41.13 -41.76
C HIS A 26 -25.26 41.74 -40.81
N LYS A 27 -24.92 42.83 -40.10
CA LYS A 27 -25.72 43.36 -38.99
C LYS A 27 -27.14 43.74 -39.39
N GLN A 28 -27.34 44.17 -40.63
CA GLN A 28 -28.65 44.53 -41.17
C GLN A 28 -29.63 43.35 -41.09
N TRP A 29 -29.22 42.15 -41.54
CA TRP A 29 -30.09 40.96 -41.53
C TRP A 29 -30.47 40.56 -40.10
N PHE A 30 -29.49 40.49 -39.21
CA PHE A 30 -29.70 40.08 -37.82
C PHE A 30 -30.48 41.12 -37.02
N TYR A 31 -30.26 42.41 -37.28
CA TYR A 31 -30.99 43.47 -36.63
C TYR A 31 -32.46 43.50 -37.08
N THR A 32 -32.72 43.39 -38.39
CA THR A 32 -34.08 43.26 -38.94
C THR A 32 -34.80 42.04 -38.38
N LEU A 33 -34.13 40.87 -38.39
CA LEU A 33 -34.69 39.67 -37.81
C LEU A 33 -35.00 39.88 -36.34
N GLY A 34 -34.04 40.36 -35.55
CA GLY A 34 -34.22 40.61 -34.11
C GLY A 34 -35.39 41.55 -33.84
N CYS A 35 -35.55 42.62 -34.61
CA CYS A 35 -36.66 43.58 -34.48
C CYS A 35 -38.05 42.98 -34.79
N SER A 36 -38.12 41.87 -35.54
CA SER A 36 -39.38 41.14 -35.76
C SER A 36 -39.82 40.27 -34.56
N TYR A 37 -38.91 39.98 -33.63
CA TYR A 37 -39.19 39.20 -32.40
C TYR A 37 -39.20 40.07 -31.16
N LEU A 38 -38.28 41.03 -31.09
CA LEU A 38 -37.89 41.72 -29.87
C LEU A 38 -38.40 43.16 -29.89
N ARG A 39 -38.83 43.63 -28.72
CA ARG A 39 -39.63 44.86 -28.62
C ARG A 39 -38.79 46.13 -28.46
N ASN A 40 -37.54 45.98 -28.03
CA ASN A 40 -36.62 47.09 -27.78
C ASN A 40 -35.19 46.77 -28.24
N GLN A 41 -34.38 47.82 -28.39
CA GLN A 41 -33.00 47.71 -28.85
C GLN A 41 -32.12 46.88 -27.91
N GLN A 42 -32.30 46.98 -26.59
CA GLN A 42 -31.50 46.24 -25.60
C GLN A 42 -31.66 44.72 -25.75
N GLN A 43 -32.86 44.24 -26.05
CA GLN A 43 -33.12 42.83 -26.32
C GLN A 43 -32.42 42.37 -27.61
N VAL A 44 -32.39 43.21 -28.64
CA VAL A 44 -31.67 42.91 -29.88
C VAL A 44 -30.15 42.88 -29.61
N GLU A 45 -29.61 43.84 -28.84
CA GLU A 45 -28.20 43.81 -28.39
C GLU A 45 -27.88 42.53 -27.59
N GLU A 46 -28.80 42.08 -26.73
CA GLU A 46 -28.68 40.83 -26.00
C GLU A 46 -28.67 39.60 -26.92
N ALA A 47 -29.51 39.59 -27.96
CA ALA A 47 -29.54 38.51 -28.94
C ALA A 47 -28.20 38.40 -29.69
N PHE A 48 -27.62 39.53 -30.09
CA PHE A 48 -26.28 39.58 -30.70
C PHE A 48 -25.21 39.07 -29.72
N PHE A 49 -25.20 39.57 -28.48
CA PHE A 49 -24.24 39.15 -27.45
C PHE A 49 -24.30 37.64 -27.18
N GLN A 50 -25.49 37.09 -26.93
CA GLN A 50 -25.65 35.66 -26.65
C GLN A 50 -25.29 34.79 -27.86
N SER A 51 -25.62 35.25 -29.08
CA SER A 51 -25.30 34.52 -30.31
C SER A 51 -23.79 34.42 -30.49
N ILE A 52 -23.06 35.54 -30.35
CA ILE A 52 -21.61 35.57 -30.48
C ILE A 52 -20.94 34.64 -29.44
N ILE A 53 -21.39 34.67 -28.18
CA ILE A 53 -20.87 33.78 -27.13
C ILE A 53 -21.20 32.31 -27.38
N LYS A 54 -22.41 32.00 -27.88
CA LYS A 54 -22.82 30.63 -28.17
C LYS A 54 -22.02 30.07 -29.35
N ILE A 55 -21.83 30.87 -30.39
CA ILE A 55 -21.00 30.51 -31.54
C ILE A 55 -19.55 30.27 -31.12
N ASP A 56 -18.94 31.15 -30.32
CA ASP A 56 -17.56 30.94 -29.81
C ASP A 56 -17.38 29.56 -29.12
N LYS A 57 -18.40 29.12 -28.37
CA LYS A 57 -18.36 27.82 -27.68
C LYS A 57 -18.58 26.63 -28.63
N GLU A 58 -19.49 26.76 -29.58
CA GLU A 58 -19.95 25.64 -30.43
C GLU A 58 -19.22 25.58 -31.78
N LEU A 59 -18.40 26.57 -32.12
CA LEU A 59 -17.65 26.67 -33.38
C LEU A 59 -16.72 25.48 -33.62
N GLN A 60 -16.15 24.90 -32.56
CA GLN A 60 -15.27 23.72 -32.67
C GLN A 60 -16.03 22.48 -33.16
N SER A 61 -17.32 22.35 -32.83
CA SER A 61 -18.19 21.24 -33.19
C SER A 61 -18.98 21.44 -34.48
N PHE A 62 -18.81 22.58 -35.17
CA PHE A 62 -19.53 22.87 -36.40
C PHE A 62 -19.14 21.92 -37.56
N ASN A 63 -20.13 21.18 -38.08
CA ASN A 63 -20.00 20.25 -39.22
C ASN A 63 -20.36 20.95 -40.56
N ARG A 64 -19.69 20.59 -41.65
CA ARG A 64 -19.72 21.29 -42.96
C ARG A 64 -20.95 21.00 -43.83
N GLU A 65 -21.97 20.33 -43.30
CA GLU A 65 -23.17 19.94 -44.06
C GLU A 65 -24.16 21.09 -44.28
N THR A 66 -24.09 22.14 -43.46
CA THR A 66 -24.90 23.35 -43.57
C THR A 66 -23.99 24.55 -43.82
N SER A 67 -24.44 25.52 -44.61
CA SER A 67 -23.65 26.75 -44.84
C SER A 67 -23.46 27.52 -43.54
N LEU A 68 -22.31 28.20 -43.41
CA LEU A 68 -21.96 28.94 -42.19
C LEU A 68 -23.03 29.99 -41.85
N LYS A 69 -23.51 30.70 -42.88
CA LYS A 69 -24.59 31.69 -42.78
C LYS A 69 -25.86 31.08 -42.19
N MET A 70 -26.27 29.91 -42.67
CA MET A 70 -27.50 29.23 -42.23
C MET A 70 -27.40 28.71 -40.81
N TRP A 71 -26.23 28.22 -40.41
CA TRP A 71 -26.00 27.78 -39.03
C TRP A 71 -26.00 28.95 -38.04
N ILE A 72 -25.33 30.06 -38.35
CA ILE A 72 -25.36 31.26 -37.50
C ILE A 72 -26.79 31.84 -37.43
N MET A 73 -27.51 31.84 -38.55
CA MET A 73 -28.89 32.31 -38.59
C MET A 73 -29.82 31.45 -37.71
N SER A 74 -29.66 30.13 -37.72
CA SER A 74 -30.48 29.25 -36.87
C SER A 74 -30.20 29.45 -35.37
N ILE A 75 -28.93 29.67 -34.99
CA ILE A 75 -28.56 30.02 -33.62
C ILE A 75 -29.21 31.34 -33.20
N PHE A 76 -29.11 32.37 -34.04
CA PHE A 76 -29.66 33.69 -33.75
C PHE A 76 -31.18 33.67 -33.65
N LEU A 77 -31.85 32.95 -34.56
CA LEU A 77 -33.30 32.75 -34.56
C LEU A 77 -33.77 32.06 -33.26
N GLN A 78 -33.08 31.00 -32.83
CA GLN A 78 -33.39 30.31 -31.59
C GLN A 78 -33.26 31.23 -30.36
N ILE A 79 -32.23 32.08 -30.33
CA ILE A 79 -32.02 33.04 -29.25
C ILE A 79 -33.10 34.12 -29.27
N CYS A 80 -33.50 34.62 -30.44
CA CYS A 80 -34.59 35.58 -30.58
C CYS A 80 -35.92 35.00 -30.07
N ARG A 81 -36.27 33.76 -30.45
CA ARG A 81 -37.47 33.06 -29.92
C ARG A 81 -37.44 32.98 -28.40
N LYS A 82 -36.31 32.54 -27.83
CA LYS A 82 -36.13 32.43 -26.37
C LYS A 82 -36.28 33.78 -25.64
N LEU A 83 -35.69 34.85 -26.19
CA LEU A 83 -35.78 36.19 -25.59
C LEU A 83 -37.16 36.82 -25.77
N SER A 84 -37.93 36.41 -26.78
CA SER A 84 -39.28 36.91 -27.03
C SER A 84 -40.32 36.41 -26.01
N ASP A 85 -40.07 35.23 -25.41
CA ASP A 85 -40.91 34.64 -24.36
C ASP A 85 -40.65 35.23 -22.96
N ASP A 86 -39.54 35.96 -22.78
CA ASP A 86 -39.10 36.46 -21.49
C ASP A 86 -39.82 37.77 -21.11
N LYS A 87 -40.63 37.71 -20.04
CA LYS A 87 -41.47 38.82 -19.54
C LYS A 87 -40.68 39.93 -18.82
N MET A 88 -39.36 39.79 -18.67
CA MET A 88 -38.54 40.69 -17.83
C MET A 88 -38.30 42.11 -18.37
N PHE A 89 -38.62 42.41 -19.64
CA PHE A 89 -38.28 43.71 -20.24
C PHE A 89 -39.50 44.65 -20.37
N LYS A 90 -39.38 45.87 -19.82
CA LYS A 90 -40.41 46.92 -19.89
C LYS A 90 -40.63 47.40 -21.34
N LYS A 91 -41.88 47.74 -21.68
CA LYS A 91 -42.30 48.29 -22.97
C LYS A 91 -41.63 49.64 -23.22
N ASP A 92 -40.59 49.63 -24.03
CA ASP A 92 -40.22 50.79 -24.84
C ASP A 92 -40.42 50.40 -26.31
N LYS A 93 -41.12 51.22 -27.07
CA LYS A 93 -41.69 50.83 -28.36
C LYS A 93 -40.69 51.15 -29.46
N LEU A 94 -40.13 50.13 -30.10
CA LEU A 94 -39.47 50.29 -31.40
C LEU A 94 -40.52 50.76 -32.42
N ASN A 95 -40.76 52.06 -32.50
CA ASN A 95 -41.79 52.67 -33.34
C ASN A 95 -41.38 52.60 -34.82
N LYS A 96 -41.74 51.52 -35.51
CA LYS A 96 -41.80 51.50 -36.98
C LYS A 96 -43.01 50.71 -37.46
N VAL A 97 -43.80 51.35 -38.32
CA VAL A 97 -45.10 50.88 -38.85
C VAL A 97 -45.01 49.45 -39.43
N LEU A 98 -43.88 49.08 -40.04
CA LEU A 98 -43.64 47.75 -40.61
C LEU A 98 -43.73 46.61 -39.56
N PHE A 99 -43.04 46.76 -38.42
CA PHE A 99 -43.01 45.71 -37.39
C PHE A 99 -44.30 45.66 -36.56
N HIS A 100 -45.10 46.73 -36.61
CA HIS A 100 -46.45 46.71 -36.02
C HIS A 100 -47.37 45.75 -36.78
N SER A 101 -47.41 45.83 -38.12
CA SER A 101 -48.25 44.94 -38.93
C SER A 101 -47.75 43.49 -38.90
N LEU A 102 -46.42 43.27 -38.91
CA LEU A 102 -45.85 41.92 -38.72
C LEU A 102 -46.16 41.33 -37.34
N GLY A 103 -46.25 42.16 -36.30
CA GLY A 103 -46.53 41.72 -34.94
C GLY A 103 -47.94 41.13 -34.73
N GLN A 104 -48.84 41.28 -35.70
CA GLN A 104 -50.20 40.72 -35.64
C GLN A 104 -50.31 39.33 -36.26
N LEU A 105 -49.32 38.93 -37.06
CA LEU A 105 -49.24 37.58 -37.61
C LEU A 105 -48.92 36.56 -36.51
N LYS A 106 -49.34 35.31 -36.71
CA LYS A 106 -48.84 34.22 -35.86
C LYS A 106 -47.33 34.09 -36.07
N ASN A 107 -46.63 33.56 -35.07
CA ASN A 107 -45.16 33.44 -35.14
C ASN A 107 -44.72 32.75 -36.43
N ASP A 108 -45.21 31.55 -36.75
CA ASP A 108 -44.80 30.79 -37.95
C ASP A 108 -45.05 31.55 -39.28
N GLU A 109 -46.17 32.27 -39.39
CA GLU A 109 -46.51 33.10 -40.57
C GLU A 109 -45.57 34.30 -40.67
N LYS A 110 -45.30 34.96 -39.54
CA LYS A 110 -44.37 36.07 -39.43
C LYS A 110 -42.95 35.65 -39.79
N GLU A 111 -42.47 34.51 -39.27
CA GLU A 111 -41.11 34.03 -39.54
C GLU A 111 -40.94 33.70 -41.02
N ALA A 112 -41.95 33.07 -41.64
CA ALA A 112 -41.95 32.78 -43.07
C ALA A 112 -41.84 34.06 -43.91
N VAL A 113 -42.69 35.05 -43.65
CA VAL A 113 -42.68 36.34 -44.39
C VAL A 113 -41.37 37.09 -44.18
N VAL A 114 -40.86 37.13 -42.94
CA VAL A 114 -39.62 37.85 -42.61
C VAL A 114 -38.40 37.19 -43.27
N LEU A 115 -38.28 35.87 -43.22
CA LEU A 115 -37.13 35.18 -43.80
C LEU A 115 -37.12 35.27 -45.34
N THR A 116 -38.28 35.10 -45.98
CA THR A 116 -38.37 35.04 -47.44
C THR A 116 -38.43 36.44 -48.08
N TYR A 117 -39.34 37.32 -47.66
CA TYR A 117 -39.57 38.59 -48.37
C TYR A 117 -38.80 39.77 -47.81
N ILE A 118 -38.41 39.73 -46.53
CA ILE A 118 -37.70 40.84 -45.87
C ILE A 118 -36.19 40.60 -45.86
N ILE A 119 -35.76 39.39 -45.50
CA ILE A 119 -34.33 39.03 -45.46
C ILE A 119 -33.84 38.48 -46.80
N GLY A 120 -34.72 37.86 -47.60
CA GLY A 120 -34.41 37.38 -48.95
C GLY A 120 -33.81 35.97 -49.01
N PHE A 121 -34.12 35.09 -48.05
CA PHE A 121 -33.76 33.67 -48.16
C PHE A 121 -34.61 32.96 -49.23
N SER A 122 -34.02 31.99 -49.93
CA SER A 122 -34.80 31.14 -50.86
C SER A 122 -35.86 30.34 -50.10
N LEU A 123 -36.85 29.80 -50.81
CA LEU A 123 -37.88 28.96 -50.19
C LEU A 123 -37.26 27.74 -49.48
N GLU A 124 -36.22 27.14 -50.06
CA GLU A 124 -35.52 25.99 -49.49
C GLU A 124 -34.75 26.39 -48.21
N GLU A 125 -34.05 27.52 -48.24
CA GLU A 125 -33.31 28.04 -47.09
C GLU A 125 -34.26 28.41 -45.94
N ALA A 126 -35.32 29.17 -46.22
CA ALA A 126 -36.31 29.55 -45.22
C ALA A 126 -37.01 28.31 -44.63
N ALA A 127 -37.38 27.33 -45.46
CA ALA A 127 -37.99 26.07 -45.00
C ALA A 127 -37.03 25.28 -44.09
N HIS A 128 -35.74 25.23 -44.43
CA HIS A 128 -34.72 24.59 -43.61
C HIS A 128 -34.52 25.29 -42.26
N LEU A 129 -34.46 26.64 -42.22
CA LEU A 129 -34.35 27.39 -40.96
C LEU A 129 -35.57 27.21 -40.05
N LEU A 130 -36.75 27.12 -40.64
CA LEU A 130 -38.01 26.92 -39.92
C LEU A 130 -38.32 25.45 -39.59
N GLN A 131 -37.55 24.51 -40.14
CA GLN A 131 -37.77 23.06 -40.01
C GLN A 131 -39.17 22.61 -40.48
N VAL A 132 -39.62 23.16 -41.62
CA VAL A 132 -40.90 22.82 -42.27
C VAL A 132 -40.66 22.39 -43.71
N SER A 133 -41.66 21.75 -44.36
CA SER A 133 -41.55 21.48 -45.80
C SER A 133 -41.72 22.77 -46.62
N VAL A 134 -41.21 22.78 -47.85
CA VAL A 134 -41.36 23.92 -48.77
C VAL A 134 -42.84 24.20 -49.05
N GLU A 135 -43.67 23.16 -49.16
CA GLU A 135 -45.13 23.29 -49.31
C GLU A 135 -45.74 23.98 -48.09
N LYS A 136 -45.30 23.61 -46.88
CA LYS A 136 -45.80 24.23 -45.66
C LYS A 136 -45.37 25.70 -45.56
N LEU A 137 -44.15 26.02 -45.97
CA LEU A 137 -43.68 27.39 -46.06
C LEU A 137 -44.55 28.21 -47.02
N LYS A 138 -44.89 27.68 -48.20
CA LYS A 138 -45.77 28.35 -49.17
C LYS A 138 -47.16 28.64 -48.59
N GLU A 139 -47.74 27.72 -47.81
CA GLU A 139 -49.01 27.95 -47.11
C GLU A 139 -48.90 29.10 -46.08
N LEU A 140 -47.80 29.14 -45.32
CA LEU A 140 -47.53 30.18 -44.33
C LEU A 140 -47.33 31.55 -45.00
N LEU A 141 -46.58 31.60 -46.10
CA LEU A 141 -46.38 32.82 -46.90
C LEU A 141 -47.70 33.32 -47.48
N PHE A 142 -48.50 32.43 -48.06
CA PHE A 142 -49.81 32.77 -48.62
C PHE A 142 -50.72 33.37 -47.55
N THR A 143 -50.84 32.70 -46.39
CA THR A 143 -51.69 33.16 -45.29
C THR A 143 -51.17 34.46 -44.68
N GLY A 144 -49.85 34.58 -44.49
CA GLY A 144 -49.20 35.77 -43.93
C GLY A 144 -49.40 37.01 -44.80
N VAL A 145 -49.17 36.91 -46.11
CA VAL A 145 -49.41 38.01 -47.07
C VAL A 145 -50.89 38.36 -47.13
N GLN A 146 -51.79 37.36 -47.12
CA GLN A 146 -53.24 37.60 -47.12
C GLN A 146 -53.71 38.34 -45.86
N LEU A 147 -53.12 38.07 -44.70
CA LEU A 147 -53.42 38.78 -43.45
C LEU A 147 -52.86 40.20 -43.45
N LEU A 148 -51.63 40.40 -43.93
CA LEU A 148 -51.04 41.73 -44.08
C LEU A 148 -51.84 42.60 -45.06
N ARG A 149 -52.40 41.99 -46.12
CA ARG A 149 -53.30 42.67 -47.06
C ARG A 149 -54.54 43.26 -46.40
N LYS A 150 -55.06 42.64 -45.33
CA LYS A 150 -56.26 43.17 -44.63
C LYS A 150 -55.97 44.45 -43.85
N GLU A 151 -54.71 44.70 -43.49
CA GLU A 151 -54.28 45.89 -42.76
C GLU A 151 -54.01 47.09 -43.68
N VAL A 152 -53.51 46.84 -44.89
CA VAL A 152 -53.28 47.88 -45.90
C VAL A 152 -54.60 47.99 -46.67
N GLU A 153 -55.43 49.01 -46.39
CA GLU A 153 -56.82 49.23 -46.87
C GLU A 153 -57.13 49.11 -48.39
N TYR A 154 -56.21 48.60 -49.21
CA TYR A 154 -56.27 48.51 -50.66
C TYR A 154 -56.88 47.21 -51.26
N GLY A 155 -57.36 46.22 -50.47
CA GLY A 155 -57.71 44.93 -51.09
C GLY A 155 -58.67 43.98 -50.37
N SER A 156 -59.71 44.48 -49.69
CA SER A 156 -60.68 43.62 -48.97
C SER A 156 -61.85 43.09 -49.80
N THR A 157 -61.97 43.43 -51.09
CA THR A 157 -63.15 43.10 -51.92
C THR A 157 -62.95 41.96 -52.92
N PHE A 158 -61.71 41.54 -53.19
CA PHE A 158 -61.41 40.51 -54.19
C PHE A 158 -60.97 39.21 -53.52
N ASN A 159 -61.62 38.11 -53.91
CA ASN A 159 -61.24 36.75 -53.55
C ASN A 159 -61.07 35.98 -54.86
N GLY A 160 -59.83 35.59 -55.18
CA GLY A 160 -59.55 34.73 -56.31
C GLY A 160 -60.21 33.36 -56.21
N CYS A 161 -60.15 32.61 -57.31
CA CYS A 161 -60.58 31.22 -57.35
C CYS A 161 -59.63 30.37 -56.48
N LYS A 162 -60.19 29.72 -55.45
CA LYS A 162 -59.44 28.93 -54.45
C LYS A 162 -58.51 27.88 -55.06
N GLU A 163 -58.90 27.29 -56.19
CA GLU A 163 -58.10 26.27 -56.88
C GLU A 163 -56.74 26.78 -57.39
N TYR A 164 -56.63 28.10 -57.63
CA TYR A 164 -55.44 28.76 -58.14
C TYR A 164 -54.57 29.43 -57.06
N HIS A 165 -55.04 29.56 -55.82
CA HIS A 165 -54.27 30.16 -54.72
C HIS A 165 -52.92 29.46 -54.49
N LYS A 166 -52.91 28.12 -54.63
CA LYS A 166 -51.68 27.30 -54.50
C LYS A 166 -50.60 27.65 -55.52
N ASN A 167 -50.96 28.31 -56.62
CA ASN A 167 -50.03 28.69 -57.68
C ASN A 167 -49.40 30.08 -57.43
N TYR A 168 -49.89 30.88 -56.47
CA TYR A 168 -49.48 32.28 -56.31
C TYR A 168 -48.00 32.40 -55.95
N ILE A 169 -47.56 31.69 -54.91
CA ILE A 169 -46.15 31.73 -54.46
C ILE A 169 -45.23 31.21 -55.57
N ASP A 170 -45.56 30.06 -56.17
CA ASP A 170 -44.76 29.48 -57.26
C ASP A 170 -44.71 30.38 -58.51
N TYR A 171 -45.75 31.18 -58.74
CA TYR A 171 -45.78 32.14 -59.83
C TYR A 171 -44.83 33.32 -59.57
N PHE A 172 -44.84 33.89 -58.36
CA PHE A 172 -43.95 34.99 -57.98
C PHE A 172 -42.48 34.57 -57.90
N GLU A 173 -42.21 33.39 -57.35
CA GLU A 173 -40.86 32.82 -57.26
C GLU A 173 -40.37 32.26 -58.61
N ARG A 174 -41.20 32.29 -59.66
CA ARG A 174 -40.91 31.78 -61.01
C ARG A 174 -40.58 30.27 -61.04
N THR A 175 -41.11 29.52 -60.09
CA THR A 175 -40.94 28.06 -59.93
C THR A 175 -42.13 27.25 -60.44
N LEU A 176 -43.22 27.91 -60.86
CA LEU A 176 -44.41 27.24 -61.38
C LEU A 176 -44.12 26.47 -62.68
N GLU A 177 -44.48 25.18 -62.69
CA GLU A 177 -44.33 24.29 -63.84
C GLU A 177 -44.97 24.89 -65.11
N ARG A 178 -44.27 24.78 -66.25
CA ARG A 178 -44.67 25.46 -67.51
C ARG A 178 -46.13 25.18 -67.92
N SER A 179 -46.59 23.95 -67.78
CA SER A 179 -47.96 23.54 -68.08
C SER A 179 -48.99 24.29 -67.22
N LYS A 180 -48.78 24.30 -65.89
CA LYS A 180 -49.61 24.99 -64.89
C LYS A 180 -49.51 26.51 -65.00
N LYS A 181 -48.34 27.04 -65.39
CA LYS A 181 -48.14 28.47 -65.62
C LYS A 181 -49.00 28.96 -66.78
N ILE A 182 -49.00 28.25 -67.91
CA ILE A 182 -49.83 28.60 -69.06
C ILE A 182 -51.32 28.55 -68.68
N ASP A 183 -51.76 27.49 -67.99
CA ASP A 183 -53.14 27.37 -67.49
C ASP A 183 -53.54 28.55 -66.57
N PHE A 184 -52.66 28.87 -65.62
CA PHE A 184 -52.90 29.95 -64.67
C PHE A 184 -52.91 31.33 -65.34
N GLU A 185 -52.02 31.60 -66.29
CA GLU A 185 -51.99 32.87 -67.05
C GLU A 185 -53.23 33.02 -67.95
N MET A 186 -53.69 31.93 -68.58
CA MET A 186 -54.96 31.93 -69.31
C MET A 186 -56.14 32.24 -68.39
N HIS A 187 -56.14 31.69 -67.17
CA HIS A 187 -57.18 31.97 -66.17
C HIS A 187 -57.14 33.44 -65.71
N ILE A 188 -55.97 33.97 -65.35
CA ILE A 188 -55.81 35.38 -64.92
C ILE A 188 -56.28 36.35 -66.01
N TYR A 189 -56.05 36.04 -67.28
CA TYR A 189 -56.50 36.88 -68.39
C TYR A 189 -58.04 37.01 -68.44
N HIS A 190 -58.77 35.95 -68.10
CA HIS A 190 -60.23 35.90 -68.19
C HIS A 190 -60.96 36.11 -66.86
N CYS A 191 -60.29 35.97 -65.71
CA CYS A 191 -60.88 36.10 -64.38
C CYS A 191 -60.40 37.38 -63.68
N GLN A 192 -61.25 38.41 -63.70
CA GLN A 192 -60.94 39.71 -63.07
C GLN A 192 -60.62 39.56 -61.57
N ASN A 193 -61.37 38.72 -60.83
CA ASN A 193 -61.12 38.50 -59.41
C ASN A 193 -59.73 37.91 -59.15
N CYS A 194 -59.26 36.93 -59.93
CA CYS A 194 -57.92 36.37 -59.79
C CYS A 194 -56.82 37.36 -60.18
N ARG A 195 -57.07 38.22 -61.17
CA ARG A 195 -56.11 39.25 -61.59
C ARG A 195 -55.90 40.30 -60.51
N GLU A 196 -56.98 40.84 -59.95
CA GLU A 196 -56.92 41.84 -58.87
C GLU A 196 -56.40 41.20 -57.56
N ASP A 197 -56.80 39.96 -57.25
CA ASP A 197 -56.33 39.24 -56.05
C ASP A 197 -54.81 38.96 -56.11
N LEU A 198 -54.30 38.53 -57.28
CA LEU A 198 -52.87 38.34 -57.49
C LEU A 198 -52.10 39.68 -57.50
N GLY A 199 -52.64 40.73 -58.12
CA GLY A 199 -52.02 42.06 -58.14
C GLY A 199 -51.88 42.66 -56.74
N THR A 200 -52.96 42.67 -55.96
CA THR A 200 -52.91 43.15 -54.57
C THR A 200 -52.01 42.29 -53.68
N PHE A 201 -51.90 40.98 -53.95
CA PHE A 201 -50.94 40.11 -53.27
C PHE A 201 -49.49 40.50 -53.59
N GLN A 202 -49.19 40.84 -54.85
CA GLN A 202 -47.89 41.35 -55.27
C GLN A 202 -47.56 42.70 -54.63
N ASP A 203 -48.53 43.62 -54.57
CA ASP A 203 -48.34 44.95 -53.98
C ASP A 203 -47.95 44.86 -52.50
N VAL A 204 -48.53 43.93 -51.75
CA VAL A 204 -48.15 43.70 -50.34
C VAL A 204 -46.70 43.21 -50.25
N ILE A 205 -46.27 42.29 -51.13
CA ILE A 205 -44.89 41.81 -51.15
C ILE A 205 -43.93 42.96 -51.48
N LEU A 206 -44.24 43.77 -52.51
CA LEU A 206 -43.40 44.92 -52.90
C LEU A 206 -43.31 45.96 -51.77
N ASN A 207 -44.43 46.26 -51.12
CA ASN A 207 -44.48 47.21 -50.00
C ASN A 207 -43.62 46.76 -48.81
N LEU A 208 -43.59 45.45 -48.51
CA LEU A 208 -42.72 44.90 -47.48
C LEU A 208 -41.24 45.09 -47.81
N THR A 209 -40.86 44.88 -49.08
CA THR A 209 -39.50 45.05 -49.57
C THR A 209 -39.07 46.53 -49.58
N GLU A 210 -39.92 47.43 -50.07
CA GLU A 210 -39.64 48.88 -50.12
C GLU A 210 -39.48 49.46 -48.70
N ARG A 211 -40.40 49.15 -47.77
CA ARG A 211 -40.30 49.61 -46.38
C ARG A 211 -39.08 49.08 -45.64
N MET A 212 -38.46 48.02 -46.15
CA MET A 212 -37.22 47.47 -45.62
C MET A 212 -36.00 48.27 -46.04
N GLU A 213 -35.99 48.85 -47.25
CA GLU A 213 -34.87 49.68 -47.73
C GLU A 213 -34.65 50.92 -46.84
N ASP A 214 -35.73 51.47 -46.27
CA ASP A 214 -35.67 52.60 -45.34
C ASP A 214 -35.24 52.20 -43.90
N PHE A 215 -35.19 50.90 -43.59
CA PHE A 215 -34.88 50.42 -42.23
C PHE A 215 -33.37 50.33 -41.99
N HIS A 216 -32.80 51.26 -41.22
CA HIS A 216 -31.36 51.27 -40.92
C HIS A 216 -31.04 50.85 -39.48
N VAL A 217 -29.93 50.13 -39.27
CA VAL A 217 -29.36 49.84 -37.94
C VAL A 217 -28.77 51.12 -37.32
N PRO A 218 -29.00 51.40 -36.02
CA PRO A 218 -28.37 52.53 -35.33
C PRO A 218 -26.83 52.47 -35.40
N SER A 219 -26.18 53.63 -35.60
CA SER A 219 -24.73 53.73 -35.87
C SER A 219 -23.82 53.18 -34.76
N HIS A 220 -24.29 53.15 -33.51
CA HIS A 220 -23.53 52.69 -32.33
C HIS A 220 -24.04 51.36 -31.75
N PHE A 221 -24.91 50.64 -32.46
CA PHE A 221 -25.53 49.42 -31.94
C PHE A 221 -24.49 48.35 -31.51
N MET A 222 -23.49 48.11 -32.34
CA MET A 222 -22.46 47.09 -32.07
C MET A 222 -21.44 47.50 -31.01
N ASP A 223 -21.32 48.79 -30.68
CA ASP A 223 -20.35 49.28 -29.69
C ASP A 223 -20.70 48.75 -28.29
N ASN A 224 -21.99 48.74 -27.93
CA ASN A 224 -22.49 48.18 -26.68
C ASN A 224 -22.22 46.67 -26.57
N VAL A 225 -22.45 45.93 -27.66
CA VAL A 225 -22.21 44.48 -27.73
C VAL A 225 -20.71 44.19 -27.55
N LYS A 226 -19.85 44.93 -28.26
CA LYS A 226 -18.39 44.82 -28.16
C LYS A 226 -17.87 45.11 -26.75
N HIS A 227 -18.38 46.17 -26.11
CA HIS A 227 -18.00 46.51 -24.73
C HIS A 227 -18.31 45.36 -23.76
N ARG A 228 -19.50 44.78 -23.84
CA ARG A 228 -19.92 43.66 -22.98
C ARG A 228 -19.10 42.38 -23.21
N LEU A 229 -18.72 42.10 -24.45
CA LEU A 229 -17.85 40.96 -24.78
C LEU A 229 -16.45 41.13 -24.15
N ALA A 230 -15.87 42.32 -24.23
CA ALA A 230 -14.55 42.62 -23.66
C ALA A 230 -14.51 42.51 -22.13
N GLU A 231 -15.58 42.94 -21.44
CA GLU A 231 -15.71 42.81 -19.98
C GLU A 231 -15.78 41.33 -19.54
N ASN A 232 -16.55 40.52 -20.26
CA ASN A 232 -16.67 39.09 -19.99
C ASN A 232 -15.33 38.34 -20.19
N GLU A 233 -14.55 38.72 -21.20
CA GLU A 233 -13.24 38.12 -21.45
C GLU A 233 -12.24 38.44 -20.33
N LYS A 234 -12.20 39.69 -19.84
CA LYS A 234 -11.35 40.08 -18.70
C LYS A 234 -11.64 39.24 -17.46
N HIS A 235 -12.92 39.00 -17.15
CA HIS A 235 -13.32 38.14 -16.03
C HIS A 235 -12.88 36.67 -16.23
N ARG A 236 -12.95 36.14 -17.45
CA ARG A 236 -12.51 34.77 -17.78
C ARG A 236 -10.99 34.62 -17.57
N GLN A 237 -10.20 35.59 -18.01
CA GLN A 237 -8.74 35.56 -17.86
C GLN A 237 -8.30 35.62 -16.38
N GLN A 238 -8.96 36.43 -15.54
CA GLN A 238 -8.66 36.50 -14.10
C GLN A 238 -8.94 35.17 -13.37
N LYS A 239 -10.08 34.52 -13.67
CA LYS A 239 -10.43 33.21 -13.08
C LYS A 239 -9.42 32.12 -13.46
N ASN A 240 -8.97 32.11 -14.72
CA ASN A 240 -7.96 31.15 -15.20
C ASN A 240 -6.58 31.37 -14.57
N LYS A 241 -6.14 32.63 -14.38
CA LYS A 241 -4.89 32.94 -13.66
C LYS A 241 -4.93 32.42 -12.21
N LYS A 242 -6.05 32.61 -11.51
CA LYS A 242 -6.23 32.11 -10.13
C LYS A 242 -6.17 30.57 -10.07
N ARG A 243 -6.87 29.87 -10.97
CA ARG A 243 -6.87 28.39 -11.04
C ARG A 243 -5.49 27.82 -11.34
N ARG A 244 -4.75 28.40 -12.30
CA ARG A 244 -3.37 27.97 -12.61
C ARG A 244 -2.43 28.13 -11.41
N ARG A 245 -2.53 29.23 -10.67
CA ARG A 245 -1.71 29.45 -9.46
C ARG A 245 -2.00 28.39 -8.39
N ILE A 246 -3.27 28.05 -8.16
CA ILE A 246 -3.67 27.00 -7.21
C ILE A 246 -3.15 25.63 -7.65
N ALA A 247 -3.29 25.28 -8.92
CA ALA A 247 -2.78 24.00 -9.45
C ALA A 247 -1.26 23.85 -9.30
N LEU A 248 -0.49 24.92 -9.54
CA LEU A 248 0.96 24.91 -9.35
C LEU A 248 1.36 24.71 -7.89
N ILE A 249 0.63 25.31 -6.95
CA ILE A 249 0.87 25.11 -5.51
C ILE A 249 0.62 23.65 -5.12
N PHE A 250 -0.51 23.07 -5.54
CA PHE A 250 -0.81 21.66 -5.26
C PHE A 250 0.19 20.70 -5.90
N ALA A 251 0.58 20.94 -7.15
CA ALA A 251 1.61 20.14 -7.83
C ALA A 251 2.95 20.21 -7.09
N SER A 252 3.34 21.39 -6.60
CA SER A 252 4.58 21.57 -5.82
C SER A 252 4.52 20.85 -4.48
N ILE A 253 3.40 20.90 -3.76
CA ILE A 253 3.23 20.19 -2.48
C ILE A 253 3.26 18.68 -2.70
N PHE A 254 2.57 18.20 -3.74
CA PHE A 254 2.56 16.78 -4.07
C PHE A 254 3.96 16.27 -4.44
N ALA A 255 4.71 17.02 -5.26
CA ALA A 255 6.09 16.71 -5.60
C ALA A 255 7.02 16.69 -4.38
N LEU A 256 6.81 17.59 -3.41
CA LEU A 256 7.57 17.60 -2.16
C LEU A 256 7.26 16.36 -1.31
N LEU A 257 5.98 16.00 -1.16
CA LEU A 257 5.56 14.82 -0.36
C LEU A 257 6.05 13.51 -0.98
N THR A 258 5.98 13.36 -2.31
CA THR A 258 6.52 12.18 -2.99
C THR A 258 8.03 12.11 -2.86
N SER A 259 8.74 13.23 -2.99
CA SER A 259 10.19 13.28 -2.78
C SER A 259 10.56 12.89 -1.35
N ILE A 260 9.89 13.44 -0.33
CA ILE A 260 10.13 13.10 1.07
C ILE A 260 9.92 11.60 1.28
N GLY A 261 8.78 11.04 0.87
CA GLY A 261 8.49 9.63 1.12
C GLY A 261 9.42 8.66 0.37
N VAL A 262 10.00 9.06 -0.77
CA VAL A 262 11.04 8.29 -1.46
C VAL A 262 12.36 8.34 -0.70
N PHE A 263 12.79 9.52 -0.22
CA PHE A 263 14.05 9.66 0.50
C PHE A 263 14.03 9.07 1.92
N THR A 264 12.89 9.10 2.60
CA THR A 264 12.75 8.58 3.98
C THR A 264 12.33 7.12 4.02
N GLY A 265 11.95 6.51 2.90
CA GLY A 265 11.47 5.12 2.85
C GLY A 265 10.07 4.91 3.45
N VAL A 266 9.35 5.98 3.79
CA VAL A 266 8.02 5.91 4.43
C VAL A 266 7.00 5.15 3.56
N PHE A 267 7.08 5.25 2.23
CA PHE A 267 6.21 4.46 1.35
C PHE A 267 6.48 2.96 1.43
N THR A 268 7.75 2.57 1.55
CA THR A 268 8.14 1.16 1.72
C THR A 268 7.67 0.62 3.06
N SER A 269 7.86 1.40 4.14
CA SER A 269 7.37 1.05 5.46
C SER A 269 5.84 0.88 5.48
N PHE A 270 5.10 1.82 4.89
CA PHE A 270 3.64 1.75 4.82
C PHE A 270 3.15 0.57 3.97
N TYR A 271 3.78 0.32 2.82
CA TYR A 271 3.48 -0.81 1.95
C TYR A 271 3.57 -2.14 2.72
N TYR A 272 4.71 -2.39 3.39
CA TYR A 272 4.90 -3.65 4.12
C TYR A 272 4.04 -3.77 5.38
N THR A 273 3.65 -2.66 5.99
CA THR A 273 2.68 -2.66 7.10
C THR A 273 1.33 -3.26 6.67
N TRP A 274 0.96 -3.13 5.39
CA TRP A 274 -0.30 -3.65 4.86
C TRP A 274 -0.18 -4.98 4.12
N THR A 275 1.01 -5.32 3.61
CA THR A 275 1.17 -6.51 2.75
C THR A 275 1.92 -7.67 3.38
N GLU A 276 2.54 -7.48 4.55
CA GLU A 276 3.31 -8.51 5.26
C GLU A 276 2.71 -8.78 6.64
N GLU A 277 2.28 -10.03 6.83
CA GLU A 277 1.62 -10.52 8.05
C GLU A 277 2.62 -11.05 9.08
N ASP A 278 3.77 -11.57 8.62
CA ASP A 278 4.86 -12.01 9.48
C ASP A 278 5.51 -10.80 10.15
N GLU A 279 5.30 -10.65 11.46
CA GLU A 279 5.77 -9.49 12.21
C GLU A 279 7.30 -9.37 12.21
N GLN A 280 7.99 -10.51 12.26
CA GLN A 280 9.45 -10.55 12.27
C GLN A 280 9.97 -10.12 10.91
N LEU A 281 9.48 -10.71 9.81
CA LEU A 281 9.88 -10.34 8.45
C LEU A 281 9.53 -8.88 8.14
N ARG A 282 8.34 -8.43 8.53
CA ARG A 282 7.86 -7.06 8.34
C ARG A 282 8.86 -6.04 8.91
N ALA A 283 9.43 -6.30 10.08
CA ALA A 283 10.42 -5.40 10.68
C ALA A 283 11.65 -5.21 9.78
N PHE A 284 12.18 -6.28 9.16
CA PHE A 284 13.29 -6.18 8.21
C PHE A 284 12.90 -5.39 6.96
N LEU A 285 11.76 -5.73 6.35
CA LEU A 285 11.31 -5.13 5.10
C LEU A 285 11.00 -3.63 5.25
N GLN A 286 10.43 -3.20 6.38
CA GLN A 286 10.18 -1.79 6.69
C GLN A 286 11.47 -0.96 6.77
N HIS A 287 12.58 -1.58 7.18
CA HIS A 287 13.90 -0.95 7.22
C HIS A 287 14.69 -1.10 5.92
N GLY A 288 14.08 -1.66 4.86
CA GLY A 288 14.73 -1.91 3.57
C GLY A 288 15.77 -3.04 3.62
N LEU A 289 15.71 -3.88 4.65
CA LEU A 289 16.60 -5.02 4.84
C LEU A 289 15.99 -6.24 4.15
N GLY A 290 16.30 -6.39 2.86
CA GLY A 290 15.75 -7.47 2.03
C GLY A 290 14.61 -7.00 1.13
N LYS A 291 14.03 -7.95 0.40
CA LYS A 291 12.90 -7.72 -0.52
C LYS A 291 11.98 -8.93 -0.49
N ARG A 292 10.69 -8.71 -0.71
CA ARG A 292 9.75 -9.82 -0.88
C ARG A 292 10.14 -10.65 -2.09
N LEU A 293 10.21 -11.95 -1.88
CA LEU A 293 10.40 -12.98 -2.89
C LEU A 293 9.07 -13.74 -2.99
N ASN A 294 8.71 -14.13 -4.21
CA ASN A 294 7.53 -14.98 -4.47
C ASN A 294 8.01 -16.26 -5.16
N LEU A 295 8.99 -16.92 -4.53
CA LEU A 295 9.52 -18.18 -5.03
C LEU A 295 8.73 -19.30 -4.35
N GLU A 296 8.08 -20.14 -5.14
CA GLU A 296 7.20 -21.20 -4.66
C GLU A 296 7.61 -22.52 -5.32
N ALA A 297 7.59 -23.59 -4.53
CA ALA A 297 7.76 -24.95 -5.01
C ALA A 297 6.76 -25.86 -4.28
N GLU A 298 6.26 -26.88 -4.97
CA GLU A 298 5.28 -27.82 -4.41
C GLU A 298 5.71 -29.26 -4.69
N ASN A 299 5.56 -30.11 -3.68
CA ASN A 299 5.84 -31.54 -3.78
C ASN A 299 4.94 -32.28 -2.79
N ASN A 300 4.34 -33.40 -3.22
CA ASN A 300 3.49 -34.26 -2.38
C ASN A 300 2.38 -33.53 -1.61
N GLY A 301 1.80 -32.48 -2.20
CA GLY A 301 0.73 -31.68 -1.57
C GLY A 301 1.22 -30.70 -0.51
N ILE A 302 2.54 -30.50 -0.37
CA ILE A 302 3.13 -29.48 0.49
C ILE A 302 3.78 -28.41 -0.38
N LYS A 303 3.34 -27.17 -0.19
CA LYS A 303 3.87 -26.00 -0.88
C LYS A 303 4.81 -25.24 0.06
N ILE A 304 6.00 -24.93 -0.42
CA ILE A 304 6.97 -24.09 0.29
C ILE A 304 7.13 -22.79 -0.49
N LYS A 305 7.01 -21.67 0.22
CA LYS A 305 7.22 -20.33 -0.31
C LYS A 305 8.37 -19.67 0.41
N ILE A 306 9.37 -19.19 -0.34
CA ILE A 306 10.42 -18.32 0.21
C ILE A 306 9.92 -16.88 0.14
N LYS A 307 9.63 -16.28 1.30
CA LYS A 307 9.05 -14.94 1.43
C LYS A 307 10.10 -13.85 1.32
N SER A 308 11.30 -14.05 1.86
CA SER A 308 12.41 -13.11 1.74
C SER A 308 13.74 -13.73 2.17
N VAL A 309 14.84 -13.06 1.83
CA VAL A 309 16.18 -13.37 2.32
C VAL A 309 16.90 -12.10 2.74
N ILE A 310 17.50 -12.15 3.93
CA ILE A 310 18.33 -11.08 4.50
C ILE A 310 19.71 -11.67 4.76
N ALA A 311 20.75 -11.12 4.16
CA ALA A 311 22.12 -11.59 4.35
C ALA A 311 23.01 -10.47 4.85
N ASP A 312 23.89 -10.81 5.77
CA ASP A 312 24.97 -9.94 6.25
C ASP A 312 26.26 -10.74 6.51
N ASP A 313 27.23 -10.10 7.16
CA ASP A 313 28.52 -10.71 7.48
C ASP A 313 28.44 -11.78 8.57
N VAL A 314 27.31 -11.90 9.28
CA VAL A 314 27.12 -12.87 10.37
C VAL A 314 26.36 -14.10 9.88
N GLN A 315 25.24 -13.91 9.18
CA GLN A 315 24.37 -15.00 8.73
C GLN A 315 23.53 -14.59 7.52
N THR A 316 22.89 -15.59 6.91
CA THR A 316 21.85 -15.39 5.89
C THR A 316 20.53 -15.95 6.39
N LEU A 317 19.58 -15.09 6.73
CA LEU A 317 18.23 -15.47 7.14
C LEU A 317 17.33 -15.68 5.93
N VAL A 318 16.71 -16.86 5.86
CA VAL A 318 15.69 -17.20 4.87
C VAL A 318 14.34 -17.29 5.57
N PHE A 319 13.41 -16.40 5.21
CA PHE A 319 12.03 -16.43 5.68
C PHE A 319 11.19 -17.25 4.71
N TYR A 320 10.40 -18.18 5.25
CA TYR A 320 9.63 -19.13 4.47
C TYR A 320 8.24 -19.37 5.06
N GLU A 321 7.38 -19.94 4.23
CA GLU A 321 6.05 -20.42 4.59
C GLU A 321 5.88 -21.84 4.03
N VAL A 322 5.34 -22.74 4.84
CA VAL A 322 5.01 -24.10 4.46
C VAL A 322 3.50 -24.28 4.61
N GLU A 323 2.85 -24.67 3.52
CA GLU A 323 1.41 -24.93 3.45
C GLU A 323 1.17 -26.40 3.10
N ASP A 324 0.50 -27.14 4.00
CA ASP A 324 -0.08 -28.45 3.68
C ASP A 324 -1.45 -28.25 3.05
N THR A 325 -1.55 -28.61 1.77
CA THR A 325 -2.77 -28.45 0.97
C THR A 325 -3.73 -29.64 1.08
N VAL A 326 -3.32 -30.73 1.74
CA VAL A 326 -4.03 -32.01 1.77
C VAL A 326 -4.46 -32.43 3.17
N LYS A 327 -3.51 -32.62 4.10
CA LYS A 327 -3.74 -33.28 5.40
C LYS A 327 -3.98 -32.30 6.55
N LYS A 328 -3.99 -30.98 6.28
CA LYS A 328 -4.12 -29.87 7.24
C LYS A 328 -3.18 -29.98 8.45
N SER A 329 -1.95 -30.43 8.24
CA SER A 329 -0.90 -30.47 9.26
C SER A 329 0.04 -29.27 9.10
N GLN A 330 0.60 -28.78 10.21
CA GLN A 330 1.69 -27.78 10.15
C GLN A 330 3.03 -28.48 10.06
N TYR A 331 3.89 -27.98 9.19
CA TYR A 331 5.25 -28.48 8.99
C TYR A 331 6.24 -27.33 9.06
N MET A 332 7.39 -27.57 9.67
CA MET A 332 8.56 -26.69 9.56
C MET A 332 9.66 -27.40 8.77
N ILE A 333 10.61 -26.64 8.22
CA ILE A 333 11.81 -27.22 7.64
C ILE A 333 12.62 -27.86 8.77
N ASP A 334 13.02 -29.12 8.58
CA ASP A 334 13.90 -29.81 9.51
C ASP A 334 15.28 -29.12 9.50
N TYR A 335 15.76 -28.72 10.69
CA TYR A 335 16.97 -27.90 10.81
C TYR A 335 18.25 -28.70 10.52
N ASP A 336 18.27 -29.98 10.86
CA ASP A 336 19.48 -30.81 10.84
C ASP A 336 19.70 -31.45 9.46
N GLU A 337 18.65 -32.03 8.87
CA GLU A 337 18.70 -32.81 7.63
C GLU A 337 17.76 -32.28 6.54
N GLY A 338 17.01 -31.21 6.82
CA GLY A 338 16.01 -30.68 5.90
C GLY A 338 16.54 -29.77 4.81
N ILE A 339 17.76 -29.23 4.95
CA ILE A 339 18.25 -28.16 4.07
C ILE A 339 19.69 -28.39 3.58
N SER A 340 19.96 -28.04 2.33
CA SER A 340 21.32 -28.01 1.79
C SER A 340 21.51 -26.90 0.74
N VAL A 341 22.74 -26.37 0.66
CA VAL A 341 23.11 -25.33 -0.30
C VAL A 341 24.06 -25.91 -1.34
N VAL A 342 23.72 -25.78 -2.63
CA VAL A 342 24.58 -26.29 -3.70
C VAL A 342 25.89 -25.51 -3.74
N LYS A 343 27.02 -26.23 -3.64
CA LYS A 343 28.38 -25.68 -3.57
C LYS A 343 28.57 -24.73 -2.38
N GLU A 344 28.02 -25.07 -1.22
CA GLU A 344 28.13 -24.30 0.03
C GLU A 344 29.57 -23.83 0.31
N TYR A 345 30.55 -24.72 0.24
CA TYR A 345 31.98 -24.43 0.47
C TYR A 345 32.60 -23.38 -0.47
N GLN A 346 31.97 -23.06 -1.60
CA GLN A 346 32.43 -22.02 -2.54
C GLN A 346 31.71 -20.69 -2.34
N LYS A 347 30.58 -20.68 -1.61
CA LYS A 347 29.66 -19.55 -1.52
C LYS A 347 29.52 -18.99 -0.12
N MET A 348 29.74 -19.81 0.90
CA MET A 348 29.45 -19.50 2.30
C MET A 348 30.69 -19.71 3.18
N ASP A 349 30.78 -18.91 4.24
CA ASP A 349 31.85 -19.03 5.23
C ASP A 349 31.61 -20.24 6.14
N LEU A 350 32.54 -21.20 6.09
CA LEU A 350 32.45 -22.44 6.85
C LEU A 350 32.86 -22.30 8.33
N VAL A 351 33.47 -21.17 8.72
CA VAL A 351 33.86 -20.91 10.12
C VAL A 351 32.63 -20.52 10.95
N ALA A 352 31.65 -19.87 10.31
CA ALA A 352 30.42 -19.48 10.98
C ALA A 352 29.45 -20.67 11.11
N TYR A 353 28.82 -20.77 12.29
CA TYR A 353 27.78 -21.74 12.57
C TYR A 353 26.39 -21.12 12.38
N PRO A 354 25.47 -21.79 11.66
CA PRO A 354 24.09 -21.33 11.57
C PRO A 354 23.41 -21.31 12.94
N ARG A 355 22.57 -20.30 13.17
CA ARG A 355 21.81 -20.15 14.41
C ARG A 355 20.49 -20.92 14.34
N TYR A 356 20.22 -21.69 15.40
CA TYR A 356 18.93 -22.35 15.57
C TYR A 356 17.86 -21.33 15.98
N TYR A 357 16.72 -21.37 15.32
CA TYR A 357 15.53 -20.60 15.70
C TYR A 357 14.41 -21.59 16.04
N PRO A 358 13.97 -21.68 17.31
CA PRO A 358 12.88 -22.57 17.69
C PRO A 358 11.58 -22.15 17.01
N PRO A 359 10.64 -23.09 16.79
CA PRO A 359 9.40 -22.79 16.12
C PRO A 359 8.51 -21.85 16.95
N ASP A 360 8.06 -20.76 16.33
CA ASP A 360 7.12 -19.82 16.96
C ASP A 360 5.68 -20.23 16.65
N LEU A 361 5.08 -21.01 17.57
CA LEU A 361 3.69 -21.45 17.44
C LEU A 361 2.67 -20.43 17.98
N LYS A 362 3.13 -19.36 18.64
CA LYS A 362 2.27 -18.39 19.34
C LYS A 362 1.93 -17.18 18.50
N SER A 363 2.77 -16.82 17.53
CA SER A 363 2.48 -15.72 16.62
C SER A 363 1.11 -15.91 15.94
N GLU A 364 0.35 -14.82 15.82
CA GLU A 364 -0.96 -14.79 15.16
C GLU A 364 -1.01 -15.58 13.83
N PRO A 365 -0.11 -15.34 12.85
CA PRO A 365 -0.15 -16.04 11.55
C PRO A 365 0.02 -17.56 11.71
N ASN A 366 0.88 -18.00 12.63
CA ASN A 366 1.06 -19.42 12.87
C ASN A 366 -0.12 -19.97 13.68
N ASN A 367 -0.68 -19.25 14.63
CA ASN A 367 -1.73 -19.74 15.51
C ASN A 367 -3.06 -19.99 14.77
N ILE A 368 -3.43 -19.13 13.82
CA ILE A 368 -4.73 -19.17 13.11
C ILE A 368 -4.85 -20.40 12.20
N ASP A 369 -3.93 -20.59 11.25
CA ASP A 369 -4.06 -21.58 10.19
C ASP A 369 -3.29 -22.86 10.51
N LYS A 370 -4.00 -23.87 11.01
CA LYS A 370 -3.41 -25.18 11.41
C LYS A 370 -2.80 -26.01 10.26
N ASN A 371 -2.76 -25.49 9.04
CA ASN A 371 -2.10 -26.10 7.89
C ASN A 371 -0.96 -25.23 7.30
N VAL A 372 -0.73 -24.04 7.85
CA VAL A 372 0.30 -23.10 7.39
C VAL A 372 1.26 -22.81 8.54
N TYR A 373 2.55 -22.81 8.24
CA TYR A 373 3.58 -22.39 9.18
C TYR A 373 4.55 -21.42 8.50
N GLN A 374 4.73 -20.26 9.11
CA GLN A 374 5.71 -19.24 8.75
C GLN A 374 6.90 -19.36 9.69
N GLY A 375 8.09 -19.46 9.11
CA GLY A 375 9.32 -19.64 9.86
C GLY A 375 10.50 -18.94 9.21
N LYS A 376 11.64 -19.00 9.89
CA LYS A 376 12.91 -18.53 9.38
C LYS A 376 14.01 -19.54 9.70
N ILE A 377 14.98 -19.65 8.81
CA ILE A 377 16.16 -20.49 9.00
C ILE A 377 17.43 -19.66 8.80
N SER A 378 18.43 -19.91 9.64
CA SER A 378 19.76 -19.37 9.45
C SER A 378 20.53 -20.23 8.48
N LEU A 379 21.12 -19.61 7.47
CA LEU A 379 22.23 -20.15 6.70
C LEU A 379 23.51 -19.40 7.07
N ARG A 380 24.65 -19.96 6.67
CA ARG A 380 25.96 -19.34 6.82
C ARG A 380 26.05 -18.00 6.05
N PRO A 381 26.90 -17.06 6.48
CA PRO A 381 27.09 -15.79 5.77
C PRO A 381 27.75 -16.03 4.40
N LEU A 382 27.44 -15.15 3.44
CA LEU A 382 27.98 -15.23 2.09
C LEU A 382 29.41 -14.69 2.01
N LEU A 383 30.25 -15.38 1.24
CA LEU A 383 31.60 -14.91 0.93
C LEU A 383 31.58 -13.67 0.02
N ASN A 384 30.63 -13.62 -0.92
CA ASN A 384 30.49 -12.53 -1.89
C ASN A 384 29.34 -11.59 -1.53
N ASP A 385 29.47 -10.31 -1.91
CA ASP A 385 28.44 -9.30 -1.64
C ASP A 385 27.14 -9.53 -2.42
N LYS A 386 27.22 -10.20 -3.59
CA LYS A 386 26.06 -10.55 -4.41
C LYS A 386 26.21 -11.96 -4.93
N ASP A 387 25.20 -12.78 -4.71
CA ASP A 387 25.18 -14.15 -5.21
C ASP A 387 23.75 -14.69 -5.34
N THR A 388 23.59 -15.83 -5.99
CA THR A 388 22.36 -16.63 -6.00
C THR A 388 22.57 -17.89 -5.18
N ILE A 389 21.79 -18.04 -4.11
CA ILE A 389 21.78 -19.24 -3.27
C ILE A 389 20.90 -20.28 -3.95
N LYS A 390 21.46 -21.45 -4.21
CA LYS A 390 20.73 -22.62 -4.71
C LYS A 390 20.35 -23.49 -3.53
N LEU A 391 19.15 -23.27 -3.00
CA LEU A 391 18.65 -23.92 -1.80
C LEU A 391 17.87 -25.18 -2.16
N LYS A 392 18.20 -26.29 -1.51
CA LYS A 392 17.44 -27.53 -1.58
C LYS A 392 16.83 -27.83 -0.23
N ILE A 393 15.53 -28.10 -0.22
CA ILE A 393 14.82 -28.59 0.95
C ILE A 393 14.37 -30.03 0.64
N SER A 394 14.63 -30.94 1.57
CA SER A 394 14.38 -32.37 1.39
C SER A 394 13.52 -33.01 2.49
N LYS A 395 13.47 -32.40 3.67
CA LYS A 395 12.82 -32.97 4.84
C LYS A 395 12.14 -31.87 5.65
N LEU A 396 10.91 -32.15 6.06
CA LEU A 396 10.07 -31.29 6.88
C LEU A 396 9.68 -32.04 8.14
N GLN A 397 9.67 -31.35 9.27
CA GLN A 397 9.23 -31.85 10.56
C GLN A 397 7.79 -31.40 10.84
N LYS A 398 6.92 -32.35 11.21
CA LYS A 398 5.55 -32.03 11.62
C LYS A 398 5.55 -31.34 13.00
N LEU A 399 4.83 -30.23 13.11
CA LEU A 399 4.66 -29.49 14.35
C LEU A 399 3.50 -30.06 15.17
N ILE A 400 3.76 -30.42 16.43
CA ILE A 400 2.76 -30.97 17.36
C ILE A 400 2.25 -29.86 18.27
N ARG A 401 0.93 -29.59 18.26
CA ARG A 401 0.29 -28.53 19.05
C ARG A 401 -0.42 -29.02 20.31
N ASP A 402 -0.98 -30.22 20.28
CA ASP A 402 -1.89 -30.69 21.32
C ASP A 402 -1.17 -31.59 22.34
N SER A 403 -1.32 -31.26 23.63
CA SER A 403 -0.75 -32.01 24.75
C SER A 403 -1.24 -33.45 24.86
N SER A 404 -2.41 -33.78 24.29
CA SER A 404 -2.94 -35.14 24.25
C SER A 404 -2.21 -36.07 23.28
N GLU A 405 -1.48 -35.52 22.28
CA GLU A 405 -0.71 -36.31 21.30
C GLU A 405 0.78 -36.41 21.65
N GLN A 406 1.28 -35.60 22.58
CA GLN A 406 2.69 -35.57 22.99
C GLN A 406 3.08 -36.69 23.97
N ASN A 407 2.18 -37.62 24.29
CA ASN A 407 2.43 -38.80 25.14
C ASN A 407 3.30 -39.89 24.47
N ARG A 408 4.00 -39.54 23.40
CA ARG A 408 4.93 -40.42 22.72
C ARG A 408 6.31 -39.80 22.84
N ASP A 409 7.23 -40.57 23.43
CA ASP A 409 8.68 -40.40 23.40
C ASP A 409 9.16 -39.50 22.26
N TYR A 410 10.24 -38.71 22.49
CA TYR A 410 11.08 -38.04 21.48
C TYR A 410 11.42 -38.90 20.23
N LYS A 411 11.12 -40.21 20.25
CA LYS A 411 11.21 -41.18 19.15
C LYS A 411 10.11 -41.07 18.08
N ASN A 412 9.03 -40.29 18.26
CA ASN A 412 7.90 -40.23 17.31
C ASN A 412 7.69 -38.84 16.68
N ILE A 413 8.79 -38.16 16.31
CA ILE A 413 8.69 -36.99 15.42
C ILE A 413 8.31 -37.48 14.02
N GLU A 414 7.16 -37.05 13.52
CA GLU A 414 6.73 -37.34 12.15
C GLU A 414 7.44 -36.40 11.16
N TYR A 415 7.94 -36.97 10.07
CA TYR A 415 8.60 -36.23 9.00
C TYR A 415 7.90 -36.45 7.66
N GLU A 416 7.96 -35.43 6.81
CA GLU A 416 7.60 -35.54 5.40
C GLU A 416 8.85 -35.25 4.56
N THR A 417 9.08 -36.09 3.55
CA THR A 417 10.23 -35.96 2.64
C THR A 417 9.74 -35.56 1.26
N GLY A 418 10.51 -34.70 0.58
CA GLY A 418 10.21 -34.25 -0.77
C GLY A 418 11.43 -33.61 -1.42
N GLU A 419 11.21 -32.91 -2.53
CA GLU A 419 12.26 -32.15 -3.20
C GLU A 419 11.73 -30.77 -3.59
N TRP A 420 12.17 -29.74 -2.87
CA TRP A 420 11.87 -28.34 -3.16
C TRP A 420 13.18 -27.60 -3.42
N ASN A 421 13.34 -27.06 -4.63
CA ASN A 421 14.55 -26.40 -5.08
C ASN A 421 14.28 -24.93 -5.37
N PHE A 422 15.15 -24.03 -4.89
CA PHE A 422 15.01 -22.59 -5.08
C PHE A 422 16.33 -21.96 -5.54
N ASP A 423 16.24 -21.03 -6.50
CA ASP A 423 17.33 -20.13 -6.87
C ASP A 423 17.01 -18.74 -6.28
N ILE A 424 17.66 -18.41 -5.16
CA ILE A 424 17.34 -17.22 -4.38
C ILE A 424 18.41 -16.14 -4.62
N PRO A 425 18.07 -14.99 -5.25
CA PRO A 425 19.01 -13.89 -5.43
C PRO A 425 19.20 -13.14 -4.11
N VAL A 426 20.45 -12.89 -3.72
CA VAL A 426 20.81 -12.28 -2.43
C VAL A 426 21.84 -11.19 -2.62
N ASN A 427 21.66 -10.08 -1.90
CA ASN A 427 22.68 -9.04 -1.74
C ASN A 427 23.02 -8.96 -0.24
N LYS A 428 24.27 -9.26 0.10
CA LYS A 428 24.81 -9.15 1.45
C LYS A 428 24.93 -7.68 1.84
N GLN A 429 24.58 -7.39 3.08
CA GLN A 429 24.69 -6.06 3.68
C GLN A 429 25.80 -6.03 4.73
N PRO A 430 26.57 -4.94 4.81
CA PRO A 430 27.69 -4.88 5.74
C PRO A 430 27.22 -4.72 7.19
N SER A 431 27.96 -5.32 8.10
CA SER A 431 27.89 -5.08 9.53
C SER A 431 28.69 -3.82 9.94
N LYS A 432 28.41 -3.28 11.12
CA LYS A 432 29.18 -2.18 11.72
C LYS A 432 29.70 -2.58 13.08
N GLU A 433 30.99 -2.37 13.30
CA GLU A 433 31.64 -2.65 14.57
C GLU A 433 31.88 -1.35 15.36
N TYR A 434 31.66 -1.42 16.67
CA TYR A 434 31.92 -0.34 17.62
C TYR A 434 32.79 -0.88 18.75
N THR A 435 34.00 -0.32 18.89
CA THR A 435 34.90 -0.67 19.98
C THR A 435 34.33 -0.19 21.32
N LEU A 436 34.31 -1.08 22.31
CA LEU A 436 33.89 -0.78 23.68
C LEU A 436 35.11 -0.59 24.59
N ASP A 437 36.06 -1.54 24.57
CA ASP A 437 37.29 -1.57 25.38
C ASP A 437 37.09 -1.28 26.88
N VAL A 438 35.99 -1.78 27.46
CA VAL A 438 35.66 -1.59 28.88
C VAL A 438 36.07 -2.81 29.69
N LYS A 439 36.58 -2.58 30.90
CA LYS A 439 36.85 -3.63 31.89
C LYS A 439 35.93 -3.45 33.09
N THR A 440 35.39 -4.56 33.57
CA THR A 440 34.56 -4.64 34.76
C THR A 440 34.91 -5.91 35.55
N GLU A 441 34.23 -6.13 36.67
CA GLU A 441 34.42 -7.28 37.54
C GLU A 441 33.06 -7.87 37.92
N ILE A 442 32.91 -9.19 37.79
CA ILE A 442 31.68 -9.92 38.15
C ILE A 442 32.06 -11.04 39.10
N GLU A 443 31.50 -11.06 40.30
CA GLU A 443 31.80 -12.06 41.32
C GLU A 443 33.32 -12.27 41.54
N GLY A 444 34.13 -11.21 41.47
CA GLY A 444 35.60 -11.28 41.61
C GLY A 444 36.37 -11.55 40.31
N PHE A 445 35.68 -11.91 39.22
CA PHE A 445 36.30 -12.25 37.94
C PHE A 445 36.45 -11.02 37.05
N PRO A 446 37.65 -10.78 36.48
CA PRO A 446 37.83 -9.77 35.45
C PRO A 446 37.01 -10.10 34.20
N VAL A 447 36.20 -9.15 33.74
CA VAL A 447 35.41 -9.20 32.52
C VAL A 447 35.79 -8.02 31.62
N ARG A 448 35.95 -8.30 30.32
CA ARG A 448 36.25 -7.31 29.28
C ARG A 448 35.09 -7.29 28.28
N LEU A 449 34.66 -6.10 27.92
CA LEU A 449 33.68 -5.83 26.90
C LEU A 449 34.43 -5.21 25.72
N ASP A 450 34.57 -5.97 24.64
CA ASP A 450 35.56 -5.71 23.61
C ASP A 450 34.97 -4.84 22.50
N LYS A 451 33.90 -5.34 21.88
CA LYS A 451 33.21 -4.64 20.80
C LYS A 451 31.75 -5.04 20.69
N LEU A 452 30.98 -4.16 20.06
CA LEU A 452 29.59 -4.38 19.66
C LEU A 452 29.51 -4.42 18.13
N THR A 453 29.03 -5.52 17.57
CA THR A 453 28.80 -5.66 16.13
C THR A 453 27.30 -5.53 15.86
N ILE A 454 26.89 -4.47 15.16
CA ILE A 454 25.49 -4.28 14.72
C ILE A 454 25.40 -4.72 13.27
N ALA A 455 24.78 -5.88 13.04
CA ALA A 455 24.48 -6.40 11.72
C ALA A 455 22.96 -6.35 11.44
N PRO A 456 22.54 -6.32 10.17
CA PRO A 456 21.13 -6.35 9.79
C PRO A 456 20.29 -7.47 10.43
N THR A 457 20.86 -8.66 10.60
CA THR A 457 20.16 -9.86 11.09
C THR A 457 20.27 -10.06 12.59
N THR A 458 21.31 -9.52 13.25
CA THR A 458 21.57 -9.69 14.68
C THR A 458 22.57 -8.65 15.20
N THR A 459 22.52 -8.39 16.49
CA THR A 459 23.55 -7.65 17.21
C THR A 459 24.42 -8.63 17.99
N ILE A 460 25.75 -8.48 17.99
CA ILE A 460 26.67 -9.35 18.74
C ILE A 460 27.46 -8.52 19.74
N LEU A 461 27.38 -8.90 21.01
CA LEU A 461 28.28 -8.42 22.04
C LEU A 461 29.49 -9.36 22.12
N HIS A 462 30.66 -8.84 21.82
CA HIS A 462 31.93 -9.54 22.03
C HIS A 462 32.47 -9.18 23.41
N SER A 463 32.58 -10.19 24.26
CA SER A 463 33.13 -10.05 25.61
C SER A 463 34.13 -11.15 25.89
N ALA A 464 34.94 -10.97 26.92
CA ALA A 464 35.81 -12.02 27.42
C ALA A 464 35.85 -11.98 28.94
N PHE A 465 35.97 -13.13 29.59
CA PHE A 465 36.14 -13.20 31.04
C PHE A 465 37.27 -14.17 31.39
N LYS A 466 37.92 -13.93 32.53
CA LYS A 466 38.88 -14.89 33.05
C LYS A 466 38.13 -16.10 33.59
N TYR A 467 38.42 -17.29 33.08
CA TYR A 467 37.71 -18.52 33.41
C TYR A 467 37.90 -18.95 34.86
N GLU A 468 39.14 -18.85 35.36
CA GLU A 468 39.54 -19.46 36.63
C GLU A 468 40.26 -18.47 37.55
N LEU A 469 39.90 -18.54 38.82
CA LEU A 469 40.56 -17.89 39.94
C LEU A 469 40.82 -18.94 41.02
N PRO A 470 41.75 -18.69 41.97
CA PRO A 470 41.96 -19.62 43.09
C PRO A 470 40.65 -19.90 43.84
N GLY A 471 40.23 -21.17 43.87
CA GLY A 471 39.06 -21.66 44.59
C GLY A 471 37.71 -21.47 43.90
N LYS A 472 37.65 -20.90 42.68
CA LYS A 472 36.39 -20.78 41.92
C LYS A 472 36.61 -20.53 40.43
N ARG A 473 35.68 -20.99 39.61
CA ARG A 473 35.66 -20.76 38.15
C ARG A 473 34.26 -20.42 37.64
N ILE A 474 34.21 -19.67 36.54
CA ILE A 474 32.96 -19.39 35.82
C ILE A 474 32.72 -20.50 34.80
N GLN A 475 31.56 -21.16 34.89
CA GLN A 475 31.10 -22.09 33.87
C GLN A 475 30.35 -21.33 32.76
N THR A 476 29.44 -20.43 33.14
CA THR A 476 28.63 -19.66 32.20
C THR A 476 28.41 -18.24 32.71
N LEU A 477 28.48 -17.26 31.80
CA LEU A 477 28.14 -15.86 32.06
C LEU A 477 27.01 -15.46 31.11
N ASN A 478 25.87 -15.05 31.66
CA ASN A 478 24.68 -14.67 30.91
C ASN A 478 24.43 -13.17 30.97
N PHE A 479 23.96 -12.62 29.85
CA PHE A 479 23.52 -11.23 29.73
C PHE A 479 22.00 -11.21 29.63
N ASP A 480 21.37 -10.19 30.19
CA ASP A 480 19.91 -10.09 30.19
C ASP A 480 19.44 -9.32 28.96
N ASN A 481 19.88 -8.06 28.88
CA ASN A 481 19.52 -7.17 27.81
C ASN A 481 20.62 -6.14 27.52
N LEU A 482 20.51 -5.55 26.34
CA LEU A 482 21.33 -4.45 25.89
C LEU A 482 20.41 -3.27 25.60
N LYS A 483 20.68 -2.13 26.23
CA LYS A 483 20.03 -0.87 25.91
C LYS A 483 20.96 0.01 25.10
N VAL A 484 20.63 0.24 23.83
CA VAL A 484 21.36 1.14 22.94
C VAL A 484 20.53 2.39 22.72
N ASN A 485 21.08 3.55 23.10
CA ASN A 485 20.34 4.81 23.19
C ASN A 485 19.07 4.60 24.06
N ASP A 486 17.88 4.60 23.47
CA ASP A 486 16.60 4.37 24.16
C ASP A 486 15.95 3.01 23.84
N LYS A 487 16.60 2.15 23.03
CA LYS A 487 16.07 0.85 22.63
C LYS A 487 16.66 -0.28 23.46
N ILE A 488 15.80 -1.09 24.07
CA ILE A 488 16.18 -2.28 24.84
C ILE A 488 15.94 -3.51 23.96
N VAL A 489 16.95 -4.36 23.84
CA VAL A 489 16.89 -5.64 23.12
C VAL A 489 17.39 -6.75 24.03
N LYS A 490 16.72 -7.90 24.04
CA LYS A 490 17.08 -9.04 24.89
C LYS A 490 18.23 -9.85 24.29
N ALA A 491 19.09 -10.37 25.15
CA ALA A 491 20.07 -11.37 24.74
C ALA A 491 19.36 -12.70 24.42
N ASP A 492 19.88 -13.41 23.42
CA ASP A 492 19.39 -14.74 23.10
C ASP A 492 19.91 -15.76 24.10
N MET A 493 18.98 -16.50 24.72
CA MET A 493 19.26 -17.58 25.65
C MET A 493 20.12 -18.70 25.03
N TYR A 494 19.96 -18.97 23.73
CA TYR A 494 20.64 -20.05 23.01
C TYR A 494 21.76 -19.56 22.10
N GLY A 495 21.95 -18.25 22.02
CA GLY A 495 22.77 -17.60 21.01
C GLY A 495 24.16 -17.20 21.50
N SER A 496 24.75 -17.90 22.47
CA SER A 496 26.09 -17.57 22.96
C SER A 496 27.12 -18.57 22.45
N ASN A 497 28.10 -18.09 21.67
CA ASN A 497 29.22 -18.89 21.20
C ASN A 497 30.45 -18.66 22.08
N VAL A 498 31.07 -19.76 22.52
CA VAL A 498 32.23 -19.76 23.43
C VAL A 498 33.49 -20.14 22.65
N VAL A 499 34.54 -19.32 22.78
CA VAL A 499 35.88 -19.58 22.22
C VAL A 499 36.89 -19.54 23.34
N PHE A 500 37.58 -20.66 23.57
CA PHE A 500 38.67 -20.74 24.55
C PHE A 500 39.92 -20.04 24.00
N GLU A 501 40.46 -19.08 24.76
CA GLU A 501 41.76 -18.46 24.46
C GLU A 501 42.88 -19.16 25.24
N ASN A 502 44.10 -19.12 24.71
CA ASN A 502 45.26 -19.81 25.28
C ASN A 502 45.75 -19.29 26.66
N ASN A 503 45.12 -18.27 27.24
CA ASN A 503 45.61 -17.52 28.41
C ASN A 503 44.60 -17.45 29.59
N ASP A 504 43.82 -18.51 29.82
CA ASP A 504 42.75 -18.57 30.86
C ASP A 504 41.60 -17.56 30.64
N TRP A 505 41.51 -16.98 29.45
CA TRP A 505 40.39 -16.14 29.04
C TRP A 505 39.45 -16.94 28.16
N ILE A 506 38.16 -16.73 28.38
CA ILE A 506 37.11 -17.24 27.51
C ILE A 506 36.50 -16.05 26.79
N SER A 507 36.59 -16.08 25.46
CA SER A 507 35.89 -15.17 24.58
C SER A 507 34.46 -15.65 24.35
N LEU A 508 33.52 -14.73 24.47
CA LEU A 508 32.08 -14.97 24.37
C LEU A 508 31.49 -14.03 23.33
N GLN A 509 30.75 -14.61 22.38
CA GLN A 509 29.93 -13.86 21.43
C GLN A 509 28.47 -14.08 21.78
N THR A 510 27.87 -13.08 22.44
CA THR A 510 26.46 -13.12 22.82
C THR A 510 25.63 -12.49 21.72
N HIS A 511 24.77 -13.28 21.09
CA HIS A 511 23.84 -12.81 20.08
C HIS A 511 22.62 -12.17 20.74
N ILE A 512 22.18 -11.06 20.16
CA ILE A 512 21.13 -10.17 20.63
C ILE A 512 20.26 -9.82 19.42
N ASP A 513 19.00 -9.47 19.66
CA ASP A 513 18.10 -9.03 18.60
C ASP A 513 18.68 -7.86 17.78
N PRO A 514 18.35 -7.78 16.47
CA PRO A 514 18.91 -6.78 15.57
C PRO A 514 18.49 -5.36 15.95
N LEU A 515 19.48 -4.46 16.04
CA LEU A 515 19.27 -3.03 16.23
C LEU A 515 19.26 -2.30 14.88
N PHE A 516 18.09 -2.31 14.22
CA PHE A 516 17.93 -1.79 12.86
C PHE A 516 18.41 -0.35 12.69
N GLY A 517 19.50 -0.16 11.93
CA GLY A 517 20.00 1.15 11.51
C GLY A 517 20.51 2.05 12.65
N GLU A 518 20.62 1.53 13.87
CA GLU A 518 21.01 2.32 15.04
C GLU A 518 22.48 2.75 14.97
N LYS A 519 22.72 3.97 15.44
CA LYS A 519 24.06 4.49 15.69
C LYS A 519 24.19 4.69 17.19
N PRO A 520 24.90 3.78 17.88
CA PRO A 520 24.97 3.81 19.33
C PRO A 520 25.79 5.03 19.77
N LYS A 521 25.21 5.86 20.63
CA LYS A 521 25.90 6.93 21.38
C LYS A 521 26.11 6.51 22.82
N GLU A 522 25.16 5.75 23.35
CA GLU A 522 25.20 5.16 24.68
C GLU A 522 24.78 3.69 24.57
N VAL A 523 25.51 2.84 25.28
CA VAL A 523 25.25 1.40 25.38
C VAL A 523 25.23 1.02 26.85
N ASN A 524 24.14 0.45 27.32
CA ASN A 524 24.04 -0.14 28.65
C ASN A 524 23.93 -1.66 28.50
N ILE A 525 24.85 -2.39 29.12
CA ILE A 525 24.90 -3.85 29.11
C ILE A 525 24.47 -4.32 30.49
N GLN A 526 23.38 -5.09 30.56
CA GLN A 526 22.88 -5.67 31.80
C GLN A 526 23.29 -7.15 31.87
N PHE A 527 23.96 -7.51 32.96
CA PHE A 527 24.25 -8.91 33.28
C PHE A 527 23.00 -9.58 33.84
N GLN A 528 22.87 -10.89 33.65
CA GLN A 528 21.71 -11.66 34.10
C GLN A 528 22.07 -12.60 35.24
N SER A 529 23.05 -13.46 35.00
CA SER A 529 23.48 -14.46 35.96
C SER A 529 24.87 -14.97 35.63
N VAL A 530 25.53 -15.53 36.64
CA VAL A 530 26.77 -16.27 36.50
C VAL A 530 26.64 -17.62 37.17
N TYR A 531 26.96 -18.67 36.42
CA TYR A 531 27.05 -20.03 36.92
C TYR A 531 28.49 -20.32 37.34
N LEU A 532 28.68 -20.54 38.63
CA LEU A 532 29.98 -20.69 39.26
C LEU A 532 30.18 -22.14 39.69
N MET A 533 31.43 -22.57 39.64
CA MET A 533 31.88 -23.78 40.30
C MET A 533 32.92 -23.38 41.34
N ILE A 534 32.68 -23.78 42.59
CA ILE A 534 33.44 -23.35 43.77
C ILE A 534 34.13 -24.57 44.35
N GLU A 535 35.45 -24.46 44.58
CA GLU A 535 36.21 -25.49 45.26
C GLU A 535 35.91 -25.46 46.75
N ASP A 536 35.37 -26.56 47.27
CA ASP A 536 35.12 -26.74 48.70
C ASP A 536 35.25 -28.22 49.06
N LYS A 537 36.42 -28.58 49.59
CA LYS A 537 36.79 -29.97 49.85
C LYS A 537 36.23 -30.46 51.18
N LYS A 538 35.43 -31.52 51.13
CA LYS A 538 34.88 -32.18 52.31
C LYS A 538 34.99 -33.69 52.16
N SER A 539 35.60 -34.32 53.16
CA SER A 539 35.63 -35.79 53.27
C SER A 539 34.65 -36.24 54.35
N ILE A 540 33.80 -37.20 54.01
CA ILE A 540 32.82 -37.81 54.92
C ILE A 540 33.09 -39.32 54.97
N ASP A 541 33.31 -39.85 56.16
CA ASP A 541 33.48 -41.28 56.37
C ASP A 541 32.13 -42.01 56.29
N LEU A 542 32.09 -43.09 55.50
CA LEU A 542 30.95 -43.98 55.32
C LEU A 542 31.12 -45.19 56.23
N ASP A 543 30.26 -45.31 57.24
CA ASP A 543 30.31 -46.42 58.18
C ASP A 543 29.28 -47.48 57.83
N ALA A 544 29.71 -48.54 57.15
CA ALA A 544 28.83 -49.66 56.79
C ALA A 544 28.23 -50.40 58.00
N SER A 545 28.71 -50.17 59.22
CA SER A 545 28.16 -50.76 60.45
C SER A 545 26.97 -49.99 61.02
N LYS A 546 26.78 -48.73 60.64
CA LYS A 546 25.65 -47.90 61.07
C LYS A 546 24.43 -48.11 60.18
N ALA A 547 23.24 -48.00 60.79
CA ALA A 547 22.00 -47.99 60.04
C ALA A 547 21.92 -46.74 59.15
N TYR A 548 21.35 -46.89 57.95
CA TYR A 548 21.02 -45.79 57.06
C TYR A 548 19.57 -45.31 57.32
N PRO A 549 19.25 -44.02 57.09
CA PRO A 549 20.09 -42.99 56.49
C PRO A 549 21.22 -42.48 57.40
N GLN A 550 22.35 -42.11 56.82
CA GLN A 550 23.44 -41.40 57.50
C GLN A 550 23.49 -39.97 56.98
N THR A 551 23.43 -38.97 57.88
CA THR A 551 23.34 -37.56 57.50
C THR A 551 24.56 -36.74 57.91
N PHE A 552 24.84 -35.67 57.18
CA PHE A 552 25.92 -34.73 57.48
C PHE A 552 25.60 -33.33 56.97
N GLU A 553 26.12 -32.32 57.67
CA GLU A 553 25.98 -30.91 57.29
C GLU A 553 27.02 -30.53 56.22
N TYR A 554 26.56 -29.92 55.13
CA TYR A 554 27.40 -29.37 54.08
C TYR A 554 26.77 -28.13 53.46
N ALA A 555 27.55 -27.04 53.40
CA ALA A 555 27.22 -25.80 52.70
C ALA A 555 25.76 -25.27 52.90
N GLY A 556 25.24 -25.38 54.12
CA GLY A 556 23.92 -24.85 54.49
C GLY A 556 22.74 -25.82 54.35
N SER A 557 22.98 -27.11 54.06
CA SER A 557 21.98 -28.18 54.12
C SER A 557 22.51 -29.46 54.75
N THR A 558 21.58 -30.33 55.13
CA THR A 558 21.81 -31.69 55.58
C THR A 558 21.72 -32.65 54.39
N ILE A 559 22.85 -33.19 53.96
CA ILE A 559 22.89 -34.27 52.95
C ILE A 559 22.67 -35.62 53.67
N SER A 560 21.89 -36.50 53.05
CA SER A 560 21.62 -37.86 53.50
C SER A 560 22.20 -38.90 52.54
N ILE A 561 22.88 -39.91 53.07
CA ILE A 561 23.11 -41.16 52.37
C ILE A 561 21.99 -42.10 52.80
N ASP A 562 21.01 -42.29 51.93
CA ASP A 562 19.79 -43.02 52.28
C ASP A 562 20.00 -44.52 52.29
N LYS A 563 20.89 -45.00 51.41
CA LYS A 563 21.08 -46.44 51.21
C LYS A 563 22.41 -46.75 50.55
N VAL A 564 23.05 -47.82 51.02
CA VAL A 564 24.20 -48.46 50.37
C VAL A 564 23.94 -49.97 50.26
N GLU A 565 23.84 -50.47 49.03
CA GLU A 565 23.71 -51.91 48.74
C GLU A 565 24.99 -52.44 48.10
N VAL A 566 25.82 -53.12 48.90
CA VAL A 566 27.06 -53.73 48.41
C VAL A 566 26.73 -54.93 47.51
N GLY A 567 27.08 -54.82 46.23
CA GLY A 567 26.71 -55.77 45.18
C GLY A 567 27.58 -55.66 43.93
N GLN A 568 27.12 -56.28 42.84
CA GLN A 568 27.67 -56.11 41.48
C GLN A 568 26.53 -55.67 40.55
N PRO A 569 26.29 -54.36 40.36
CA PRO A 569 27.03 -53.23 40.94
C PRO A 569 26.67 -52.92 42.39
N THR A 570 27.52 -52.12 43.05
CA THR A 570 27.19 -51.50 44.33
C THR A 570 26.35 -50.26 44.08
N LYS A 571 25.22 -50.14 44.78
CA LYS A 571 24.27 -49.04 44.60
C LYS A 571 24.28 -48.11 45.81
N ILE A 572 24.31 -46.82 45.55
CA ILE A 572 24.31 -45.78 46.58
C ILE A 572 23.23 -44.77 46.22
N VAL A 573 22.46 -44.37 47.22
CA VAL A 573 21.46 -43.30 47.08
C VAL A 573 21.86 -42.17 48.02
N ILE A 574 22.14 -41.00 47.43
CA ILE A 574 22.41 -39.76 48.13
C ILE A 574 21.22 -38.84 47.88
N SER A 575 20.72 -38.17 48.91
CA SER A 575 19.64 -37.20 48.78
C SER A 575 19.91 -35.93 49.58
N ASP A 576 19.34 -34.84 49.08
CA ASP A 576 19.24 -33.56 49.75
C ASP A 576 18.02 -32.82 49.19
N HIS A 577 16.96 -32.80 49.98
CA HIS A 577 15.67 -32.20 49.59
C HIS A 577 15.54 -30.74 50.03
N GLU A 578 16.48 -30.18 50.80
CA GLU A 578 16.41 -28.81 51.32
C GLU A 578 17.06 -27.80 50.37
N ILE A 579 16.32 -27.39 49.34
CA ILE A 579 16.88 -26.54 48.27
C ILE A 579 17.01 -25.05 48.62
N LYS A 580 16.25 -24.53 49.61
CA LYS A 580 16.18 -23.08 49.87
C LYS A 580 17.38 -22.51 50.64
N ASN A 581 17.98 -23.31 51.52
CA ASN A 581 19.03 -22.84 52.44
C ASN A 581 20.44 -23.26 52.01
N ARG A 582 20.55 -24.19 51.07
CA ARG A 582 21.84 -24.71 50.60
C ARG A 582 22.50 -23.80 49.57
N ALA A 583 23.83 -23.75 49.59
CA ALA A 583 24.61 -22.88 48.72
C ALA A 583 24.72 -23.38 47.26
N TYR A 584 24.34 -24.64 46.99
CA TYR A 584 24.62 -25.33 45.73
C TYR A 584 23.37 -25.86 45.00
N GLU A 585 23.48 -25.93 43.68
CA GLU A 585 22.55 -26.62 42.78
C GLU A 585 22.96 -28.07 42.57
N SER A 586 24.26 -28.30 42.42
CA SER A 586 24.91 -29.61 42.26
C SER A 586 26.22 -29.67 43.04
N ILE A 587 26.61 -30.88 43.44
CA ILE A 587 27.92 -31.16 44.05
C ILE A 587 28.71 -32.10 43.15
N GLN A 588 30.03 -31.91 43.11
CA GLN A 588 30.96 -32.81 42.46
C GLN A 588 31.74 -33.55 43.53
N PHE A 589 31.62 -34.88 43.50
CA PHE A 589 32.20 -35.76 44.50
C PHE A 589 32.70 -37.06 43.88
N ASP A 590 33.56 -37.75 44.61
CA ASP A 590 33.93 -39.14 44.36
C ASP A 590 33.56 -40.02 45.56
N ILE A 591 33.45 -41.32 45.28
CA ILE A 591 33.27 -42.34 46.30
C ILE A 591 34.51 -43.22 46.33
N VAL A 592 35.20 -43.19 47.46
CA VAL A 592 36.44 -43.94 47.67
C VAL A 592 36.13 -45.26 48.38
N GLY A 593 36.60 -46.36 47.79
CA GLY A 593 36.48 -47.71 48.33
C GLY A 593 37.54 -48.04 49.39
N GLU A 594 37.66 -49.32 49.72
CA GLU A 594 38.71 -49.82 50.61
C GLU A 594 40.10 -49.83 49.90
N GLU A 595 41.20 -49.69 50.66
CA GLU A 595 42.55 -49.50 50.11
C GLU A 595 42.90 -50.51 48.99
N GLY A 596 43.24 -49.99 47.81
CA GLY A 596 43.61 -50.79 46.62
C GLY A 596 42.47 -51.14 45.67
N GLU A 597 41.24 -50.70 45.92
CA GLU A 597 40.12 -50.80 44.97
C GLU A 597 40.06 -49.57 44.06
N GLU A 598 40.40 -49.76 42.78
CA GLU A 598 39.97 -48.80 41.76
C GLU A 598 38.45 -48.92 41.58
N VAL A 599 37.76 -47.81 41.82
CA VAL A 599 36.31 -47.68 41.73
C VAL A 599 35.97 -46.93 40.46
N ASN A 600 35.17 -47.54 39.60
CA ASN A 600 34.58 -46.87 38.44
C ASN A 600 33.09 -46.66 38.70
N SER A 601 32.64 -45.41 38.62
CA SER A 601 31.24 -45.10 38.42
C SER A 601 30.91 -45.35 36.95
N PHE A 602 29.87 -46.13 36.67
CA PHE A 602 29.42 -46.39 35.29
C PHE A 602 27.96 -45.98 35.04
N GLY A 603 27.32 -45.37 36.04
CA GLY A 603 25.97 -44.82 35.91
C GLY A 603 25.57 -43.99 37.12
N ILE A 604 25.15 -42.75 36.87
CA ILE A 604 24.48 -41.88 37.83
C ILE A 604 23.11 -41.57 37.24
N ASN A 605 22.04 -41.89 37.96
CA ASN A 605 20.68 -41.44 37.62
C ASN A 605 20.23 -40.45 38.69
N SER A 606 19.79 -39.27 38.27
CA SER A 606 19.53 -38.17 39.19
C SER A 606 18.12 -37.64 39.06
N GLU A 607 17.53 -37.25 40.18
CA GLU A 607 16.27 -36.52 40.28
C GLU A 607 16.55 -35.10 40.78
N GLY A 608 15.68 -34.16 40.45
CA GLY A 608 15.84 -32.79 40.86
C GLY A 608 14.59 -31.95 40.65
N VAL A 609 14.69 -30.71 41.11
CA VAL A 609 13.60 -29.73 41.07
C VAL A 609 14.06 -28.52 40.28
N LEU A 610 13.25 -28.10 39.32
CA LEU A 610 13.45 -26.87 38.58
C LEU A 610 12.69 -25.74 39.26
N VAL A 611 13.37 -24.61 39.52
CA VAL A 611 12.76 -23.42 40.11
C VAL A 611 13.10 -22.15 39.32
N ASP A 612 12.23 -21.14 39.39
CA ASP A 612 12.55 -19.78 38.95
C ASP A 612 13.26 -18.95 40.04
N LYS A 613 13.60 -17.70 39.70
CA LYS A 613 14.18 -16.73 40.66
C LYS A 613 13.32 -16.45 41.90
N ASN A 614 12.01 -16.72 41.82
CA ASN A 614 11.03 -16.49 42.89
C ASN A 614 10.74 -17.77 43.70
N TRP A 615 11.47 -18.86 43.45
CA TRP A 615 11.28 -20.18 44.07
C TRP A 615 9.93 -20.85 43.74
N ILE A 616 9.37 -20.55 42.57
CA ILE A 616 8.25 -21.31 42.01
C ILE A 616 8.81 -22.60 41.42
N GLU A 617 8.30 -23.74 41.86
CA GLU A 617 8.69 -25.06 41.35
C GLU A 617 7.94 -25.40 40.06
N TYR A 618 8.67 -25.98 39.11
CA TYR A 618 8.14 -26.40 37.83
C TYR A 618 8.31 -27.90 37.65
N ASP A 619 7.21 -28.55 37.26
CA ASP A 619 7.18 -29.95 36.91
C ASP A 619 7.65 -30.11 35.45
N VAL A 620 8.88 -30.64 35.28
CA VAL A 620 9.49 -30.89 33.97
C VAL A 620 8.81 -32.04 33.21
N ASP A 621 8.05 -32.88 33.90
CA ASP A 621 7.28 -33.98 33.29
C ASP A 621 5.89 -33.53 32.82
N LYS A 622 5.49 -32.29 33.16
CA LYS A 622 4.20 -31.71 32.76
C LYS A 622 4.24 -31.21 31.31
N ASN A 623 3.37 -31.76 30.46
CA ASN A 623 3.35 -31.45 29.03
C ASN A 623 2.16 -30.51 28.65
N PRO A 624 2.37 -29.36 27.96
CA PRO A 624 3.65 -28.85 27.47
C PRO A 624 4.49 -28.18 28.56
N PHE A 625 5.78 -28.49 28.57
CA PHE A 625 6.79 -27.80 29.37
C PHE A 625 7.49 -26.76 28.48
N ILE A 626 7.40 -25.48 28.84
CA ILE A 626 7.98 -24.37 28.06
C ILE A 626 9.09 -23.74 28.89
N TYR A 627 10.33 -24.16 28.65
CA TYR A 627 11.49 -23.73 29.43
C TYR A 627 11.76 -22.22 29.27
N GLU A 628 11.47 -21.66 28.09
CA GLU A 628 11.73 -20.28 27.71
C GLU A 628 10.85 -19.25 28.46
N GLU A 629 9.78 -19.70 29.11
CA GLU A 629 8.91 -18.84 29.94
C GLU A 629 9.40 -18.71 31.38
N ILE A 630 10.35 -19.55 31.81
CA ILE A 630 10.82 -19.58 33.20
C ILE A 630 11.86 -18.47 33.37
N GLU A 631 11.63 -17.60 34.34
CA GLU A 631 12.53 -16.48 34.61
C GLU A 631 13.77 -16.95 35.39
N GLN A 632 14.90 -17.01 34.69
CA GLN A 632 16.22 -17.39 35.24
C GLN A 632 16.20 -18.75 35.98
N PRO A 633 15.90 -19.84 35.25
CA PRO A 633 15.69 -21.17 35.84
C PRO A 633 16.95 -21.71 36.52
N ARG A 634 16.75 -22.42 37.64
CA ARG A 634 17.79 -23.16 38.37
C ARG A 634 17.34 -24.58 38.61
N TYR A 635 18.20 -25.54 38.32
CA TYR A 635 17.92 -26.96 38.54
C TYR A 635 18.72 -27.47 39.73
N PHE A 636 18.01 -27.96 40.74
CA PHE A 636 18.59 -28.47 41.97
C PHE A 636 18.54 -30.00 41.96
N PHE A 637 19.70 -30.66 42.00
CA PHE A 637 19.75 -32.11 42.17
C PHE A 637 19.34 -32.50 43.58
N THR A 638 18.29 -33.30 43.74
CA THR A 638 17.76 -33.68 45.04
C THR A 638 18.04 -35.13 45.40
N VAL A 639 18.19 -36.02 44.40
CA VAL A 639 18.52 -37.43 44.61
C VAL A 639 19.50 -37.87 43.55
N GLU A 640 20.54 -38.61 43.94
CA GLU A 640 21.51 -39.22 43.05
C GLU A 640 21.64 -40.71 43.35
N ASN A 641 21.30 -41.51 42.34
CA ASN A 641 21.39 -42.97 42.36
C ASN A 641 22.67 -43.38 41.61
N ILE A 642 23.66 -43.83 42.35
CA ILE A 642 25.00 -44.08 41.86
C ILE A 642 25.23 -45.58 41.78
N GLN A 643 25.83 -46.05 40.68
CA GLN A 643 26.25 -47.43 40.49
C GLN A 643 27.76 -47.52 40.34
N LEU A 644 28.38 -48.24 41.28
CA LEU A 644 29.81 -48.44 41.35
C LEU A 644 30.20 -49.87 40.99
N GLN A 645 31.29 -50.01 40.25
CA GLN A 645 31.92 -51.28 39.92
C GLN A 645 33.43 -51.18 40.13
N SER A 646 34.05 -52.28 40.57
CA SER A 646 35.51 -52.31 40.67
C SER A 646 36.12 -52.49 39.28
N SER A 647 37.26 -51.85 39.02
CA SER A 647 38.10 -52.17 37.85
C SER A 647 38.56 -53.63 37.84
N ASN A 648 38.57 -54.29 39.02
CA ASN A 648 38.95 -55.68 39.16
C ASN A 648 37.73 -56.61 38.99
N PRO A 649 37.69 -57.48 37.95
CA PRO A 649 36.59 -58.40 37.73
C PRO A 649 36.31 -59.29 38.95
N GLY A 650 35.05 -59.39 39.35
CA GLY A 650 34.63 -60.25 40.46
C GLY A 650 34.78 -59.65 41.87
N LYS A 651 35.43 -58.49 42.03
CA LYS A 651 35.44 -57.76 43.31
C LYS A 651 34.18 -56.90 43.48
N LYS A 652 33.71 -56.76 44.72
CA LYS A 652 32.62 -55.86 45.09
C LYS A 652 33.23 -54.59 45.64
N VAL A 653 32.67 -53.44 45.32
CA VAL A 653 33.13 -52.15 45.88
C VAL A 653 32.50 -51.97 47.26
N VAL A 654 33.31 -51.69 48.28
CA VAL A 654 32.80 -51.31 49.60
C VAL A 654 33.12 -49.83 49.83
N PRO A 655 32.13 -48.93 49.74
CA PRO A 655 32.32 -47.50 49.95
C PRO A 655 32.82 -47.20 51.37
N LYS A 656 33.87 -46.38 51.48
CA LYS A 656 34.46 -45.95 52.76
C LYS A 656 34.41 -44.45 52.96
N LYS A 657 34.50 -43.67 51.89
CA LYS A 657 34.44 -42.21 51.98
C LYS A 657 33.66 -41.62 50.82
N LEU A 658 32.96 -40.53 51.10
CA LEU A 658 32.46 -39.59 50.11
C LEU A 658 33.37 -38.36 50.16
N GLU A 659 34.02 -38.05 49.04
CA GLU A 659 34.90 -36.88 48.90
C GLU A 659 34.23 -35.87 47.99
N ILE A 660 33.72 -34.79 48.56
CA ILE A 660 33.22 -33.64 47.81
C ILE A 660 34.43 -32.74 47.50
N TYR A 661 34.55 -32.28 46.25
CA TYR A 661 35.64 -31.41 45.82
C TYR A 661 35.16 -30.01 45.45
N GLU A 662 34.03 -29.95 44.75
CA GLU A 662 33.51 -28.73 44.16
C GLU A 662 31.98 -28.74 44.25
N TYR A 663 31.36 -27.56 44.23
CA TYR A 663 29.92 -27.44 44.04
C TYR A 663 29.61 -26.34 43.05
N SER A 664 28.46 -26.46 42.38
CA SER A 664 28.02 -25.45 41.40
C SER A 664 26.85 -24.63 41.93
N THR A 665 26.84 -23.35 41.61
CA THR A 665 25.83 -22.40 42.08
C THR A 665 25.62 -21.27 41.09
N THR A 666 24.38 -20.84 40.91
CA THR A 666 24.02 -19.68 40.11
C THR A 666 23.88 -18.45 41.00
N LYS A 667 24.52 -17.34 40.60
CA LYS A 667 24.29 -16.01 41.17
C LYS A 667 23.54 -15.16 40.17
N TYR A 668 22.45 -14.54 40.61
CA TYR A 668 21.73 -13.55 39.82
C TYR A 668 22.45 -12.21 39.91
N LEU A 669 22.51 -11.50 38.78
CA LEU A 669 23.23 -10.24 38.62
C LEU A 669 22.24 -9.16 38.20
N ASP A 670 22.38 -7.97 38.78
CA ASP A 670 21.66 -6.77 38.39
C ASP A 670 22.63 -5.67 37.89
N ASP A 671 23.90 -6.03 37.70
CA ASP A 671 24.96 -5.12 37.28
C ASP A 671 24.69 -4.56 35.88
N VAL A 672 24.83 -3.24 35.75
CA VAL A 672 24.70 -2.52 34.49
C VAL A 672 25.96 -1.74 34.21
N VAL A 673 26.57 -1.98 33.05
CA VAL A 673 27.73 -1.23 32.57
C VAL A 673 27.29 -0.26 31.48
N THR A 674 27.44 1.05 31.75
CA THR A 674 27.14 2.13 30.80
C THR A 674 28.39 2.59 30.06
N ILE A 675 28.31 2.65 28.73
CA ILE A 675 29.41 2.98 27.83
C ILE A 675 28.96 4.11 26.89
N LEU A 676 29.72 5.20 26.83
CA LEU A 676 29.51 6.29 25.90
C LEU A 676 30.42 6.12 24.68
N LEU A 677 29.82 6.06 23.49
CA LEU A 677 30.51 5.91 22.22
C LEU A 677 30.61 7.25 21.49
N LYS A 678 31.74 7.47 20.83
CA LYS A 678 32.06 8.73 20.14
C LYS A 678 31.63 8.73 18.68
#